data_AF-A0ABD0KRZ9-F1
#
_entry.id   AF-A0ABD0KRZ9-F1
#
_cell.length_a   1.000
_cell.length_b   1.000
_cell.length_c   1.000
_cell.angle_alpha   90.00
_cell.angle_beta   90.00
_cell.angle_gamma   90.00
#
_symmetry.space_group_name_H-M   'P 1'
#
loop_
_entity.id
_entity.type
_entity.pdbx_description
1 polymer ?
#
loop_
_entity_poly.entity_id
_entity_poly.type
_entity_poly.pdbx_seq_one_letter_code
_entity_poly.pdbx_strand_id
1 'polypeptide(L)'
;MAGCNWQSEAYFSNLMCTDKRAHSALELLVDDLHADKEKTITTFMCHSGSEDFLWGLVRLLGSDNPRVAGNSAYIIGTLAESELGCFRIMSLAESAEGRQWMLSEPCMQDMLEHITALLYNENLWTASNAALVLARLCISEDGCNAILSHPQAQHILSRLVQALGVDEAGRGMNAAFAIGRLCDMDTGRQRLLALQDSEKMISALAKMLSCEDAGASKNACFALSCLATNLEGHSRLLQNVHSDDVLKTLAQLLSAQDSETGWFAAMTLRTLASQPKGCLRLRENHHVVCALKVVEVQPDMNPDLKDEVVITLEILKRLERPGPPTAEVKGADCVSVRWDALTTKSGFTIKYQLYEGTRCVYDGPGCSFELENLQASKTYTFKIRAYTDGDVTSFSDPVTVTTEEDLPGPPSNVQVLGCTISQLKIGWEPPEHCNGAIKGYYVYQGRNMVEHTSDLSAIITGLAANTSYEIQVCAATSKGKGERATITGTTAELGAHAPSKPHVQVMGRNEMHVTWDPPEVPLGRITRYDLSMNGKNIYSGTDLVTALTNEGKFESKPTKKRTSKDEYDANRPPLYQPPPPKKETEEEGKAASTKKRKSVSEGQRHARTPVGSGKGHRASTDGERPKSASSSSGSHQHHVSPTGDQDEGTEDGKTSPPQQPTLGTQ
;
A
#
# COMPACT_ATOMS: atom_id res chain seq x y z
N MET A 1 -43.91 8.78 61.32
CA MET A 1 -42.53 8.81 60.82
C MET A 1 -41.62 8.77 62.03
N ALA A 2 -40.66 7.86 62.10
CA ALA A 2 -39.53 8.03 63.01
C ALA A 2 -38.62 9.13 62.42
N GLY A 3 -38.00 9.93 63.28
CA GLY A 3 -36.82 10.72 62.89
C GLY A 3 -35.62 9.79 62.75
N CYS A 4 -34.62 10.19 61.97
CA CYS A 4 -33.37 9.41 61.87
C CYS A 4 -32.68 9.40 63.24
N ASN A 5 -32.12 8.27 63.64
CA ASN A 5 -31.69 8.05 65.03
C ASN A 5 -30.51 8.96 65.43
N TRP A 6 -29.78 9.46 64.44
CA TRP A 6 -28.66 10.37 64.61
C TRP A 6 -29.03 11.80 65.06
N GLN A 7 -30.32 12.18 65.05
CA GLN A 7 -30.79 13.53 65.40
C GLN A 7 -30.76 13.85 66.91
N SER A 8 -30.22 12.96 67.76
CA SER A 8 -30.05 13.17 69.19
C SER A 8 -28.68 13.77 69.50
N GLU A 9 -28.58 14.77 70.38
CA GLU A 9 -27.28 15.34 70.81
C GLU A 9 -26.32 14.28 71.39
N ALA A 10 -26.87 13.24 72.04
CA ALA A 10 -26.09 12.12 72.56
C ALA A 10 -25.43 11.28 71.45
N TYR A 11 -25.92 11.33 70.21
CA TYR A 11 -25.42 10.53 69.10
C TYR A 11 -24.01 10.96 68.67
N PHE A 12 -23.80 12.25 68.42
CA PHE A 12 -22.50 12.82 68.05
C PHE A 12 -21.46 12.58 69.16
N SER A 13 -21.87 12.73 70.43
CA SER A 13 -21.02 12.41 71.59
C SER A 13 -20.63 10.92 71.66
N ASN A 14 -21.55 10.01 71.33
CA ASN A 14 -21.27 8.57 71.27
C ASN A 14 -20.32 8.22 70.10
N LEU A 15 -20.42 8.87 68.94
CA LEU A 15 -19.51 8.61 67.82
C LEU A 15 -18.08 9.12 68.11
N MET A 16 -17.93 10.23 68.83
CA MET A 16 -16.60 10.78 69.18
C MET A 16 -15.84 9.98 70.26
N CYS A 17 -16.44 8.89 70.76
CA CYS A 17 -15.80 7.92 71.67
C CYS A 17 -15.01 6.86 70.88
N THR A 18 -13.97 6.26 71.47
CA THR A 18 -13.20 5.15 70.86
C THR A 18 -13.63 3.76 71.34
N ASP A 19 -14.85 3.64 71.89
CA ASP A 19 -15.38 2.41 72.50
C ASP A 19 -16.65 1.89 71.82
N LYS A 20 -17.32 0.90 72.44
CA LYS A 20 -18.54 0.25 71.91
C LYS A 20 -19.70 1.22 71.61
N ARG A 21 -19.70 2.44 72.17
CA ARG A 21 -20.68 3.48 71.87
C ARG A 21 -20.57 4.00 70.44
N ALA A 22 -19.36 4.22 69.95
CA ALA A 22 -19.14 4.62 68.56
C ALA A 22 -19.51 3.49 67.58
N HIS A 23 -19.15 2.25 67.91
CA HIS A 23 -19.61 1.09 67.13
C HIS A 23 -21.14 1.05 67.01
N SER A 24 -21.86 1.27 68.11
CA SER A 24 -23.33 1.28 68.13
C SER A 24 -23.91 2.46 67.35
N ALA A 25 -23.27 3.64 67.41
CA ALA A 25 -23.67 4.82 66.65
C ALA A 25 -23.44 4.65 65.12
N LEU A 26 -22.34 4.01 64.73
CA LEU A 26 -22.04 3.69 63.33
C LEU A 26 -23.09 2.73 62.74
N GLU A 27 -23.42 1.65 63.44
CA GLU A 27 -24.42 0.66 62.97
C GLU A 27 -25.80 1.32 62.77
N LEU A 28 -26.24 2.21 63.67
CA LEU A 28 -27.50 2.95 63.52
C LEU A 28 -27.56 3.86 62.29
N LEU A 29 -26.42 4.45 61.87
CA LEU A 29 -26.38 5.24 60.63
C LEU A 29 -26.22 4.36 59.38
N VAL A 30 -25.57 3.19 59.49
CA VAL A 30 -25.61 2.17 58.43
C VAL A 30 -27.05 1.70 58.20
N ASP A 31 -27.83 1.47 59.26
CA ASP A 31 -29.25 1.13 59.17
C ASP A 31 -30.10 2.28 58.58
N ASP A 32 -29.93 3.52 59.05
CA ASP A 32 -30.63 4.69 58.48
C ASP A 32 -30.23 4.93 56.99
N LEU A 33 -29.00 4.61 56.57
CA LEU A 33 -28.53 4.68 55.17
C LEU A 33 -29.06 3.53 54.31
N HIS A 34 -29.21 2.32 54.86
CA HIS A 34 -29.85 1.20 54.16
C HIS A 34 -31.36 1.42 53.99
N ALA A 35 -32.01 2.11 54.94
CA ALA A 35 -33.45 2.33 54.93
C ALA A 35 -33.91 3.40 53.92
N ASP A 36 -33.20 4.52 53.82
CA ASP A 36 -33.56 5.65 52.94
C ASP A 36 -32.32 6.47 52.57
N LYS A 37 -31.44 5.89 51.73
CA LYS A 37 -30.10 6.42 51.43
C LYS A 37 -30.09 7.90 51.05
N GLU A 38 -30.85 8.29 50.03
CA GLU A 38 -30.86 9.67 49.50
C GLU A 38 -31.26 10.67 50.59
N LYS A 39 -32.40 10.45 51.24
CA LYS A 39 -32.91 11.33 52.29
C LYS A 39 -32.02 11.33 53.53
N THR A 40 -31.48 10.18 53.94
CA THR A 40 -30.55 10.12 55.08
C THR A 40 -29.29 10.93 54.77
N ILE A 41 -28.71 10.80 53.57
CA ILE A 41 -27.57 11.64 53.14
C ILE A 41 -27.97 13.12 53.13
N THR A 42 -29.03 13.53 52.42
CA THR A 42 -29.43 14.95 52.35
C THR A 42 -29.75 15.54 53.72
N THR A 43 -30.46 14.81 54.58
CA THR A 43 -30.82 15.29 55.92
C THR A 43 -29.61 15.37 56.84
N PHE A 44 -28.70 14.38 56.77
CA PHE A 44 -27.46 14.36 57.54
C PHE A 44 -26.48 15.46 57.09
N MET A 45 -26.26 15.59 55.77
CA MET A 45 -25.35 16.59 55.21
C MET A 45 -25.89 18.03 55.34
N CYS A 46 -27.19 18.22 55.58
CA CYS A 46 -27.76 19.52 55.96
C CYS A 46 -27.69 19.82 57.47
N HIS A 47 -27.25 18.89 58.31
CA HIS A 47 -27.16 19.09 59.76
C HIS A 47 -25.97 19.98 60.15
N SER A 48 -26.12 20.81 61.18
CA SER A 48 -25.05 21.71 61.64
C SER A 48 -23.84 20.97 62.23
N GLY A 49 -24.05 19.77 62.79
CA GLY A 49 -22.97 18.90 63.29
C GLY A 49 -22.40 17.92 62.27
N SER A 50 -22.67 18.06 60.96
CA SER A 50 -22.20 17.09 59.96
C SER A 50 -20.67 17.08 59.85
N GLU A 51 -20.02 18.22 60.06
CA GLU A 51 -18.56 18.40 59.90
C GLU A 51 -17.77 17.72 61.04
N ASP A 52 -18.16 17.96 62.30
CA ASP A 52 -17.63 17.23 63.47
C ASP A 52 -17.78 15.71 63.32
N PHE A 53 -18.88 15.27 62.72
CA PHE A 53 -19.16 13.86 62.48
C PHE A 53 -18.30 13.26 61.37
N LEU A 54 -18.12 13.96 60.24
CA LEU A 54 -17.19 13.55 59.18
C LEU A 54 -15.75 13.42 59.74
N TRP A 55 -15.32 14.36 60.58
CA TRP A 55 -14.04 14.27 61.30
C TRP A 55 -13.98 13.06 62.25
N GLY A 56 -15.07 12.78 62.96
CA GLY A 56 -15.24 11.58 63.79
C GLY A 56 -15.11 10.29 62.99
N LEU A 57 -15.77 10.17 61.84
CA LEU A 57 -15.65 9.01 60.94
C LEU A 57 -14.20 8.82 60.45
N VAL A 58 -13.54 9.90 60.01
CA VAL A 58 -12.15 9.86 59.54
C VAL A 58 -11.22 9.35 60.64
N ARG A 59 -11.40 9.84 61.88
CA ARG A 59 -10.64 9.36 63.05
C ARG A 59 -10.91 7.88 63.36
N LEU A 60 -12.14 7.39 63.13
CA LEU A 60 -12.52 6.00 63.38
C LEU A 60 -12.04 5.01 62.29
N LEU A 61 -11.56 5.49 61.14
CA LEU A 61 -10.83 4.65 60.17
C LEU A 61 -9.54 4.04 60.78
N GLY A 62 -8.88 4.77 61.68
CA GLY A 62 -7.71 4.33 62.44
C GLY A 62 -8.04 3.48 63.67
N SER A 63 -9.21 2.85 63.75
CA SER A 63 -9.60 2.02 64.90
C SER A 63 -9.03 0.60 64.81
N ASP A 64 -8.44 0.12 65.90
CA ASP A 64 -8.02 -1.28 66.08
C ASP A 64 -9.16 -2.31 65.92
N ASN A 65 -10.43 -1.86 65.90
CA ASN A 65 -11.59 -2.69 65.65
C ASN A 65 -11.98 -2.64 64.15
N PRO A 66 -11.79 -3.73 63.38
CA PRO A 66 -12.03 -3.72 61.93
C PRO A 66 -13.48 -3.44 61.54
N ARG A 67 -14.47 -3.67 62.42
CA ARG A 67 -15.88 -3.33 62.15
C ARG A 67 -16.17 -1.86 62.39
N VAL A 68 -15.47 -1.19 63.31
CA VAL A 68 -15.55 0.26 63.50
C VAL A 68 -14.90 0.99 62.32
N ALA A 69 -13.68 0.58 61.94
CA ALA A 69 -13.02 1.10 60.74
C ALA A 69 -13.83 0.80 59.46
N GLY A 70 -14.31 -0.44 59.30
CA GLY A 70 -15.07 -0.89 58.13
C GLY A 70 -16.43 -0.18 57.97
N ASN A 71 -17.16 0.09 59.05
CA ASN A 71 -18.40 0.87 58.99
C ASN A 71 -18.12 2.36 58.73
N SER A 72 -17.05 2.92 59.32
CA SER A 72 -16.67 4.31 59.08
C SER A 72 -16.27 4.53 57.62
N ALA A 73 -15.52 3.58 57.04
CA ALA A 73 -15.19 3.53 55.62
C ALA A 73 -16.45 3.44 54.74
N TYR A 74 -17.40 2.57 55.08
CA TYR A 74 -18.67 2.45 54.36
C TYR A 74 -19.49 3.75 54.40
N ILE A 75 -19.62 4.40 55.56
CA ILE A 75 -20.38 5.65 55.71
C ILE A 75 -19.71 6.78 54.91
N ILE A 76 -18.39 6.99 55.04
CA ILE A 76 -17.65 7.99 54.25
C ILE A 76 -17.84 7.73 52.74
N GLY A 77 -17.65 6.48 52.30
CA GLY A 77 -17.83 6.09 50.91
C GLY A 77 -19.26 6.28 50.39
N THR A 78 -20.26 6.15 51.27
CA THR A 78 -21.68 6.35 50.93
C THR A 78 -22.07 7.82 50.86
N LEU A 79 -21.54 8.67 51.76
CA LEU A 79 -21.78 10.12 51.75
C LEU A 79 -21.17 10.78 50.50
N ALA A 80 -19.98 10.33 50.10
CA ALA A 80 -19.24 10.82 48.93
C ALA A 80 -19.92 10.54 47.57
N GLU A 81 -21.03 9.78 47.53
CA GLU A 81 -21.79 9.52 46.30
C GLU A 81 -22.73 10.66 45.89
N SER A 82 -23.12 11.51 46.84
CA SER A 82 -24.05 12.61 46.57
C SER A 82 -23.31 13.88 46.18
N GLU A 83 -23.90 14.72 45.34
CA GLU A 83 -23.32 16.02 44.99
C GLU A 83 -23.08 16.87 46.25
N LEU A 84 -24.04 16.98 47.17
CA LEU A 84 -23.89 17.71 48.43
C LEU A 84 -22.87 17.08 49.40
N GLY A 85 -22.76 15.76 49.42
CA GLY A 85 -21.84 15.03 50.31
C GLY A 85 -20.40 15.09 49.81
N CYS A 86 -20.18 14.82 48.52
CA CYS A 86 -18.92 15.08 47.83
C CYS A 86 -18.55 16.57 47.97
N PHE A 87 -19.47 17.49 47.66
CA PHE A 87 -19.28 18.93 47.85
C PHE A 87 -18.85 19.25 49.28
N ARG A 88 -19.57 18.87 50.34
CA ARG A 88 -19.14 19.19 51.71
C ARG A 88 -17.82 18.53 52.14
N ILE A 89 -17.53 17.31 51.71
CA ILE A 89 -16.22 16.66 51.91
C ILE A 89 -15.11 17.46 51.19
N MET A 90 -15.44 18.10 50.07
CA MET A 90 -14.58 19.01 49.29
C MET A 90 -14.69 20.50 49.69
N SER A 91 -15.68 20.93 50.49
CA SER A 91 -15.87 22.33 50.93
C SER A 91 -15.23 22.58 52.29
N LEU A 92 -14.88 21.50 53.01
CA LEU A 92 -13.71 21.47 53.89
C LEU A 92 -12.43 21.90 53.13
N ALA A 93 -12.41 21.83 51.78
CA ALA A 93 -11.42 22.43 50.88
C ALA A 93 -11.93 23.67 50.09
N GLU A 94 -12.96 24.38 50.56
CA GLU A 94 -13.45 25.62 49.91
C GLU A 94 -13.19 26.91 50.69
N SER A 95 -13.03 26.85 52.01
CA SER A 95 -12.45 27.98 52.76
C SER A 95 -10.94 28.11 52.46
N ALA A 96 -10.38 29.31 52.61
CA ALA A 96 -8.94 29.50 52.44
C ALA A 96 -8.17 28.78 53.56
N GLU A 97 -8.73 28.84 54.76
CA GLU A 97 -8.32 28.17 55.98
C GLU A 97 -8.38 26.64 55.82
N GLY A 98 -9.50 26.09 55.33
CA GLY A 98 -9.70 24.65 55.13
C GLY A 98 -8.78 24.05 54.07
N ARG A 99 -8.54 24.76 52.95
CA ARG A 99 -7.52 24.37 51.97
C ARG A 99 -6.12 24.35 52.56
N GLN A 100 -5.72 25.39 53.30
CA GLN A 100 -4.42 25.36 53.97
C GLN A 100 -4.37 24.23 55.00
N TRP A 101 -5.44 24.00 55.76
CA TRP A 101 -5.51 22.97 56.78
C TRP A 101 -5.35 21.56 56.19
N MET A 102 -6.20 21.13 55.26
CA MET A 102 -6.12 19.78 54.66
C MET A 102 -4.88 19.54 53.80
N LEU A 103 -4.21 20.60 53.31
CA LEU A 103 -2.91 20.49 52.64
C LEU A 103 -1.71 20.60 53.60
N SER A 104 -1.95 20.84 54.90
CA SER A 104 -0.91 20.95 55.95
C SER A 104 -0.96 19.84 57.00
N GLU A 105 -2.12 19.20 57.20
CA GLU A 105 -2.29 18.15 58.22
C GLU A 105 -1.85 16.76 57.72
N PRO A 106 -1.23 15.93 58.58
CA PRO A 106 -0.88 14.55 58.24
C PRO A 106 -2.09 13.66 57.91
N CYS A 107 -3.30 14.02 58.37
CA CYS A 107 -4.42 13.09 58.47
C CYS A 107 -4.89 12.47 57.14
N MET A 108 -4.70 13.13 55.99
CA MET A 108 -5.01 12.52 54.68
C MET A 108 -3.93 11.53 54.23
N GLN A 109 -2.68 11.75 54.63
CA GLN A 109 -1.59 10.78 54.43
C GLN A 109 -1.82 9.57 55.33
N ASP A 110 -2.07 9.80 56.63
CA ASP A 110 -2.45 8.77 57.59
C ASP A 110 -3.65 7.95 57.09
N MET A 111 -4.70 8.61 56.58
CA MET A 111 -5.90 7.93 56.05
C MET A 111 -5.55 7.00 54.88
N LEU A 112 -4.76 7.47 53.92
CA LEU A 112 -4.35 6.66 52.77
C LEU A 112 -3.46 5.49 53.19
N GLU A 113 -2.58 5.66 54.17
CA GLU A 113 -1.77 4.57 54.72
C GLU A 113 -2.62 3.52 55.45
N HIS A 114 -3.58 3.94 56.28
CA HIS A 114 -4.52 3.03 56.95
C HIS A 114 -5.42 2.27 55.94
N ILE A 115 -5.99 2.96 54.95
CA ILE A 115 -6.78 2.31 53.88
C ILE A 115 -5.91 1.30 53.11
N THR A 116 -4.66 1.65 52.82
CA THR A 116 -3.71 0.77 52.11
C THR A 116 -3.34 -0.47 52.91
N ALA A 117 -3.27 -0.39 54.24
CA ALA A 117 -3.15 -1.55 55.12
C ALA A 117 -4.43 -2.41 55.11
N LEU A 118 -5.62 -1.80 55.13
CA LEU A 118 -6.91 -2.49 55.14
C LEU A 118 -7.23 -3.23 53.82
N LEU A 119 -6.67 -2.82 52.67
CA LEU A 119 -6.80 -3.52 51.38
C LEU A 119 -6.32 -4.98 51.39
N TYR A 120 -5.45 -5.34 52.34
CA TYR A 120 -4.88 -6.69 52.50
C TYR A 120 -5.34 -7.36 53.82
N ASN A 121 -6.45 -6.91 54.42
CA ASN A 121 -7.05 -7.56 55.57
C ASN A 121 -7.60 -8.96 55.19
N GLU A 122 -7.44 -9.96 56.05
CA GLU A 122 -7.98 -11.31 55.83
C GLU A 122 -9.51 -11.34 55.73
N ASN A 123 -10.19 -10.36 56.35
CA ASN A 123 -11.62 -10.16 56.16
C ASN A 123 -11.88 -9.47 54.81
N LEU A 124 -12.37 -10.25 53.85
CA LEU A 124 -12.73 -9.81 52.49
C LEU A 124 -13.69 -8.61 52.47
N TRP A 125 -14.59 -8.47 53.45
CA TRP A 125 -15.49 -7.32 53.56
C TRP A 125 -14.75 -6.05 54.01
N THR A 126 -13.82 -6.16 54.95
CA THR A 126 -12.96 -5.03 55.35
C THR A 126 -12.11 -4.56 54.17
N ALA A 127 -11.52 -5.49 53.42
CA ALA A 127 -10.76 -5.17 52.21
C ALA A 127 -11.63 -4.62 51.07
N SER A 128 -12.89 -5.07 50.96
CA SER A 128 -13.87 -4.54 50.00
C SER A 128 -14.29 -3.10 50.33
N ASN A 129 -14.52 -2.79 51.61
CA ASN A 129 -14.83 -1.43 52.07
C ASN A 129 -13.63 -0.50 51.93
N ALA A 130 -12.39 -0.98 52.16
CA ALA A 130 -11.18 -0.21 51.88
C ALA A 130 -11.04 0.12 50.38
N ALA A 131 -11.30 -0.85 49.50
CA ALA A 131 -11.34 -0.63 48.06
C ALA A 131 -12.48 0.33 47.65
N LEU A 132 -13.64 0.28 48.33
CA LEU A 132 -14.75 1.20 48.10
C LEU A 132 -14.39 2.65 48.42
N VAL A 133 -13.68 2.93 49.53
CA VAL A 133 -13.25 4.30 49.84
C VAL A 133 -12.32 4.85 48.76
N LEU A 134 -11.35 4.06 48.27
CA LEU A 134 -10.52 4.46 47.13
C LEU A 134 -11.35 4.65 45.85
N ALA A 135 -12.28 3.75 45.56
CA ALA A 135 -13.18 3.88 44.41
C ALA A 135 -14.03 5.16 44.44
N ARG A 136 -14.45 5.59 45.64
CA ARG A 136 -15.23 6.82 45.87
C ARG A 136 -14.36 8.08 45.81
N LEU A 137 -13.15 8.05 46.39
CA LEU A 137 -12.17 9.13 46.20
C LEU A 137 -11.85 9.35 44.71
N CYS A 138 -11.65 8.27 43.95
CA CYS A 138 -11.37 8.36 42.52
C CYS A 138 -12.57 8.81 41.65
N ILE A 139 -13.74 9.13 42.20
CA ILE A 139 -14.80 9.78 41.41
C ILE A 139 -14.31 11.16 40.95
N SER A 140 -13.70 11.95 41.84
CA SER A 140 -13.15 13.27 41.52
C SER A 140 -11.70 13.21 41.01
N GLU A 141 -11.33 14.19 40.17
CA GLU A 141 -9.94 14.33 39.70
C GLU A 141 -9.00 14.66 40.86
N ASP A 142 -9.44 15.48 41.82
CA ASP A 142 -8.67 15.81 43.04
C ASP A 142 -8.39 14.59 43.91
N GLY A 143 -9.36 13.67 44.07
CA GLY A 143 -9.16 12.43 44.84
C GLY A 143 -8.17 11.48 44.15
N CYS A 144 -8.23 11.37 42.83
CA CYS A 144 -7.18 10.70 42.05
C CYS A 144 -5.82 11.41 42.21
N ASN A 145 -5.76 12.75 42.10
CA ASN A 145 -4.53 13.52 42.28
C ASN A 145 -3.92 13.32 43.67
N ALA A 146 -4.74 13.26 44.74
CA ALA A 146 -4.28 12.97 46.09
C ALA A 146 -3.64 11.58 46.20
N ILE A 147 -4.29 10.54 45.68
CA ILE A 147 -3.76 9.17 45.65
C ILE A 147 -2.46 9.09 44.84
N LEU A 148 -2.38 9.76 43.69
CA LEU A 148 -1.21 9.74 42.81
C LEU A 148 -0.05 10.60 43.32
N SER A 149 -0.33 11.65 44.09
CA SER A 149 0.69 12.55 44.67
C SER A 149 1.21 12.07 46.03
N HIS A 150 0.54 11.09 46.65
CA HIS A 150 0.91 10.56 47.95
C HIS A 150 2.36 10.01 47.99
N PRO A 151 3.15 10.22 49.07
CA PRO A 151 4.50 9.67 49.19
C PRO A 151 4.56 8.15 48.99
N GLN A 152 3.55 7.41 49.47
CA GLN A 152 3.43 5.97 49.26
C GLN A 152 2.64 5.57 48.00
N ALA A 153 2.34 6.47 47.05
CA ALA A 153 1.43 6.21 45.92
C ALA A 153 1.71 4.90 45.17
N GLN A 154 2.98 4.56 44.93
CA GLN A 154 3.36 3.29 44.29
C GLN A 154 2.94 2.04 45.11
N HIS A 155 2.97 2.12 46.44
CA HIS A 155 2.45 1.07 47.32
C HIS A 155 0.92 1.01 47.27
N ILE A 156 0.22 2.16 47.33
CA ILE A 156 -1.25 2.22 47.22
C ILE A 156 -1.71 1.54 45.92
N LEU A 157 -1.13 1.95 44.78
CA LEU A 157 -1.47 1.39 43.47
C LEU A 157 -1.14 -0.12 43.39
N SER A 158 -0.02 -0.56 43.97
CA SER A 158 0.33 -1.99 44.05
C SER A 158 -0.66 -2.79 44.91
N ARG A 159 -1.11 -2.25 46.06
CA ARG A 159 -2.14 -2.89 46.89
C ARG A 159 -3.51 -2.91 46.21
N LEU A 160 -3.86 -1.86 45.47
CA LEU A 160 -5.09 -1.80 44.69
C LEU A 160 -5.09 -2.84 43.56
N VAL A 161 -3.95 -3.04 42.89
CA VAL A 161 -3.75 -4.15 41.92
C VAL A 161 -3.81 -5.52 42.61
N GLN A 162 -3.27 -5.67 43.83
CA GLN A 162 -3.41 -6.90 44.63
C GLN A 162 -4.83 -7.13 45.17
N ALA A 163 -5.71 -6.13 45.13
CA ALA A 163 -7.13 -6.26 45.44
C ALA A 163 -8.00 -6.64 44.22
N LEU A 164 -7.42 -6.69 43.01
CA LEU A 164 -8.05 -7.33 41.86
C LEU A 164 -8.03 -8.86 42.00
N GLY A 165 -9.09 -9.41 42.56
CA GLY A 165 -9.36 -10.84 42.63
C GLY A 165 -10.80 -11.15 42.20
N VAL A 166 -11.06 -12.41 41.85
CA VAL A 166 -12.42 -12.94 41.65
C VAL A 166 -12.87 -13.53 42.99
N ASP A 167 -12.93 -12.66 44.01
CA ASP A 167 -13.21 -13.01 45.40
C ASP A 167 -14.66 -12.61 45.77
N GLU A 168 -15.38 -13.50 46.46
CA GLU A 168 -16.78 -13.30 46.89
C GLU A 168 -16.94 -12.24 48.01
N ALA A 169 -16.78 -10.96 47.69
CA ALA A 169 -17.12 -9.82 48.56
C ALA A 169 -17.32 -8.48 47.82
N GLY A 170 -17.37 -8.46 46.48
CA GLY A 170 -17.35 -7.21 45.69
C GLY A 170 -16.00 -6.46 45.69
N ARG A 171 -14.99 -6.96 46.43
CA ARG A 171 -13.66 -6.36 46.58
C ARG A 171 -13.00 -6.03 45.25
N GLY A 172 -12.99 -6.99 44.32
CA GLY A 172 -12.45 -6.82 42.97
C GLY A 172 -13.21 -5.78 42.15
N MET A 173 -14.54 -5.73 42.26
CA MET A 173 -15.39 -4.75 41.56
C MET A 173 -15.05 -3.31 41.97
N ASN A 174 -14.87 -3.07 43.27
CA ASN A 174 -14.47 -1.75 43.79
C ASN A 174 -13.03 -1.39 43.36
N ALA A 175 -12.10 -2.34 43.46
CA ALA A 175 -10.72 -2.13 43.00
C ALA A 175 -10.63 -1.84 41.50
N ALA A 176 -11.44 -2.51 40.68
CA ALA A 176 -11.52 -2.28 39.23
C ALA A 176 -12.09 -0.88 38.90
N PHE A 177 -13.11 -0.40 39.62
CA PHE A 177 -13.62 0.97 39.43
C PHE A 177 -12.54 2.01 39.77
N ALA A 178 -11.89 1.86 40.93
CA ALA A 178 -10.81 2.75 41.36
C ALA A 178 -9.65 2.77 40.34
N ILE A 179 -9.25 1.61 39.83
CA ILE A 179 -8.23 1.48 38.78
C ILE A 179 -8.70 2.10 37.47
N GLY A 180 -9.96 1.92 37.07
CA GLY A 180 -10.50 2.53 35.85
C GLY A 180 -10.45 4.06 35.91
N ARG A 181 -10.90 4.66 37.02
CA ARG A 181 -10.82 6.11 37.26
C ARG A 181 -9.37 6.63 37.31
N LEU A 182 -8.46 5.92 37.96
CA LEU A 182 -7.03 6.28 37.96
C LEU A 182 -6.39 6.11 36.58
N CYS A 183 -6.84 5.14 35.79
CA CYS A 183 -6.43 4.91 34.41
C CYS A 183 -7.12 5.85 33.39
N ASP A 184 -8.07 6.67 33.81
CA ASP A 184 -8.70 7.72 32.98
C ASP A 184 -7.72 8.89 32.79
N MET A 185 -7.01 9.25 33.87
CA MET A 185 -5.92 10.23 33.87
C MET A 185 -4.59 9.65 33.35
N ASP A 186 -3.87 10.41 32.53
CA ASP A 186 -2.56 10.00 32.00
C ASP A 186 -1.54 9.63 33.09
N THR A 187 -1.44 10.43 34.15
CA THR A 187 -0.46 10.20 35.23
C THR A 187 -0.76 8.90 36.00
N GLY A 188 -2.03 8.58 36.23
CA GLY A 188 -2.42 7.34 36.92
C GLY A 188 -2.27 6.12 36.03
N ARG A 189 -2.72 6.21 34.78
CA ARG A 189 -2.51 5.23 33.70
C ARG A 189 -1.03 4.87 33.53
N GLN A 190 -0.15 5.87 33.44
CA GLN A 190 1.31 5.67 33.36
C GLN A 190 1.88 4.99 34.62
N ARG A 191 1.49 5.44 35.82
CA ARG A 191 1.98 4.85 37.08
C ARG A 191 1.52 3.41 37.31
N LEU A 192 0.28 3.07 36.94
CA LEU A 192 -0.26 1.71 37.02
C LEU A 192 0.42 0.77 36.02
N LEU A 193 0.69 1.22 34.79
CA LEU A 193 1.45 0.45 33.79
C LEU A 193 2.94 0.27 34.17
N ALA A 194 3.50 1.20 34.95
CA ALA A 194 4.87 1.11 35.47
C ALA A 194 5.05 0.16 36.67
N LEU A 195 3.97 -0.42 37.22
CA LEU A 195 4.06 -1.42 38.29
C LEU A 195 4.64 -2.75 37.77
N GLN A 196 5.38 -3.45 38.62
CA GLN A 196 5.86 -4.81 38.32
C GLN A 196 4.70 -5.81 38.11
N ASP A 197 3.59 -5.61 38.82
CA ASP A 197 2.38 -6.42 38.71
C ASP A 197 1.40 -5.95 37.61
N SER A 198 1.80 -5.02 36.73
CA SER A 198 0.96 -4.47 35.64
C SER A 198 0.34 -5.54 34.72
N GLU A 199 1.08 -6.60 34.38
CA GLU A 199 0.52 -7.71 33.60
C GLU A 199 -0.47 -8.57 34.41
N LYS A 200 -0.31 -8.65 35.73
CA LYS A 200 -1.28 -9.32 36.61
C LYS A 200 -2.56 -8.49 36.71
N MET A 201 -2.47 -7.17 36.79
CA MET A 201 -3.61 -6.24 36.72
C MET A 201 -4.44 -6.48 35.46
N ILE A 202 -3.80 -6.44 34.28
CA ILE A 202 -4.47 -6.67 32.98
C ILE A 202 -5.09 -8.07 32.95
N SER A 203 -4.35 -9.10 33.39
CA SER A 203 -4.83 -10.49 33.42
C SER A 203 -5.98 -10.73 34.42
N ALA A 204 -6.06 -9.94 35.50
CA ALA A 204 -7.13 -10.01 36.48
C ALA A 204 -8.40 -9.30 35.98
N LEU A 205 -8.27 -8.11 35.38
CA LEU A 205 -9.37 -7.41 34.71
C LEU A 205 -9.95 -8.25 33.55
N ALA A 206 -9.10 -8.91 32.77
CA ALA A 206 -9.52 -9.81 31.69
C ALA A 206 -10.36 -11.01 32.19
N LYS A 207 -10.08 -11.52 33.38
CA LYS A 207 -10.87 -12.58 34.03
C LYS A 207 -12.16 -12.02 34.65
N MET A 208 -12.08 -10.87 35.29
CA MET A 208 -13.23 -10.18 35.90
C MET A 208 -14.30 -9.80 34.87
N LEU A 209 -13.88 -9.41 33.67
CA LEU A 209 -14.75 -9.19 32.51
C LEU A 209 -15.65 -10.39 32.17
N SER A 210 -15.16 -11.61 32.43
CA SER A 210 -15.83 -12.88 32.12
C SER A 210 -16.54 -13.51 33.34
N CYS A 211 -16.78 -12.73 34.40
CA CYS A 211 -17.55 -13.17 35.56
C CYS A 211 -19.06 -12.98 35.36
N GLU A 212 -19.88 -13.76 36.07
CA GLU A 212 -21.35 -13.67 36.00
C GLU A 212 -21.92 -12.40 36.66
N ASP A 213 -21.15 -11.75 37.53
CA ASP A 213 -21.52 -10.48 38.13
C ASP A 213 -21.39 -9.32 37.13
N ALA A 214 -22.51 -8.71 36.79
CA ALA A 214 -22.59 -7.62 35.81
C ALA A 214 -21.87 -6.34 36.27
N GLY A 215 -21.78 -6.05 37.57
CA GLY A 215 -21.05 -4.88 38.09
C GLY A 215 -19.54 -5.05 37.97
N ALA A 216 -19.03 -6.25 38.27
CA ALA A 216 -17.63 -6.63 38.06
C ALA A 216 -17.27 -6.59 36.57
N SER A 217 -18.15 -7.11 35.70
CA SER A 217 -17.96 -7.08 34.25
C SER A 217 -17.98 -5.64 33.69
N LYS A 218 -18.95 -4.79 34.09
CA LYS A 218 -18.98 -3.35 33.73
C LYS A 218 -17.69 -2.63 34.15
N ASN A 219 -17.26 -2.79 35.39
CA ASN A 219 -16.06 -2.11 35.90
C ASN A 219 -14.78 -2.63 35.22
N ALA A 220 -14.74 -3.90 34.81
CA ALA A 220 -13.67 -4.44 33.98
C ALA A 220 -13.67 -3.85 32.55
N CYS A 221 -14.82 -3.76 31.86
CA CYS A 221 -14.92 -3.08 30.57
C CYS A 221 -14.41 -1.63 30.66
N PHE A 222 -14.86 -0.89 31.67
CA PHE A 222 -14.45 0.49 31.92
C PHE A 222 -12.94 0.61 32.13
N ALA A 223 -12.38 -0.14 33.09
CA ALA A 223 -10.94 -0.10 33.38
C ALA A 223 -10.06 -0.53 32.19
N LEU A 224 -10.48 -1.54 31.43
CA LEU A 224 -9.78 -1.97 30.21
C LEU A 224 -9.89 -0.92 29.09
N SER A 225 -11.01 -0.19 28.98
CA SER A 225 -11.14 0.92 28.01
C SER A 225 -10.20 2.08 28.37
N CYS A 226 -10.19 2.53 29.62
CA CYS A 226 -9.29 3.58 30.11
C CYS A 226 -7.81 3.21 29.93
N LEU A 227 -7.42 1.96 30.22
CA LEU A 227 -6.08 1.44 29.94
C LEU A 227 -5.73 1.47 28.43
N ALA A 228 -6.67 1.13 27.56
CA ALA A 228 -6.48 1.06 26.11
C ALA A 228 -6.45 2.42 25.38
N THR A 229 -6.67 3.54 26.09
CA THR A 229 -6.61 4.89 25.49
C THR A 229 -5.21 5.29 25.01
N ASN A 230 -4.15 4.82 25.68
CA ASN A 230 -2.76 5.13 25.31
C ASN A 230 -2.06 3.95 24.63
N LEU A 231 -0.92 4.22 23.96
CA LEU A 231 -0.24 3.24 23.10
C LEU A 231 0.34 2.05 23.88
N GLU A 232 0.76 2.24 25.13
CA GLU A 232 1.39 1.20 25.96
C GLU A 232 0.34 0.25 26.54
N GLY A 233 -0.70 0.78 27.19
CA GLY A 233 -1.79 -0.02 27.75
C GLY A 233 -2.59 -0.77 26.67
N HIS A 234 -2.82 -0.14 25.52
CA HIS A 234 -3.37 -0.79 24.32
C HIS A 234 -2.46 -1.92 23.81
N SER A 235 -1.17 -1.64 23.63
CA SER A 235 -0.22 -2.64 23.15
C SER A 235 -0.11 -3.84 24.09
N ARG A 236 -0.15 -3.62 25.42
CA ARG A 236 -0.14 -4.70 26.41
C ARG A 236 -1.44 -5.49 26.45
N LEU A 237 -2.60 -4.82 26.44
CA LEU A 237 -3.90 -5.51 26.43
C LEU A 237 -4.04 -6.44 25.20
N LEU A 238 -3.53 -6.05 24.04
CA LEU A 238 -3.52 -6.89 22.83
C LEU A 238 -2.41 -7.97 22.80
N GLN A 239 -1.38 -7.86 23.66
CA GLN A 239 -0.32 -8.86 23.81
C GLN A 239 -0.55 -9.82 24.98
N ASN A 240 -1.47 -9.48 25.89
CA ASN A 240 -1.79 -10.30 27.06
C ASN A 240 -2.36 -11.66 26.63
N VAL A 241 -2.06 -12.71 27.42
CA VAL A 241 -2.47 -14.10 27.14
C VAL A 241 -3.99 -14.28 27.07
N HIS A 242 -4.76 -13.42 27.74
CA HIS A 242 -6.23 -13.43 27.72
C HIS A 242 -6.84 -12.49 26.67
N SER A 243 -6.05 -11.94 25.73
CA SER A 243 -6.55 -10.98 24.74
C SER A 243 -7.66 -11.52 23.83
N ASP A 244 -7.58 -12.78 23.37
CA ASP A 244 -8.67 -13.41 22.61
C ASP A 244 -9.91 -13.71 23.46
N ASP A 245 -9.73 -14.08 24.74
CA ASP A 245 -10.83 -14.25 25.69
C ASP A 245 -11.56 -12.91 25.89
N VAL A 246 -10.83 -11.82 26.11
CA VAL A 246 -11.36 -10.45 26.24
C VAL A 246 -12.14 -10.04 25.01
N LEU A 247 -11.59 -10.18 23.81
CA LEU A 247 -12.29 -9.82 22.57
C LEU A 247 -13.56 -10.64 22.35
N LYS A 248 -13.53 -11.93 22.71
CA LYS A 248 -14.69 -12.83 22.62
C LYS A 248 -15.77 -12.46 23.65
N THR A 249 -15.40 -12.18 24.90
CA THR A 249 -16.34 -11.78 25.95
C THR A 249 -16.95 -10.40 25.63
N LEU A 250 -16.16 -9.41 25.20
CA LEU A 250 -16.68 -8.11 24.73
C LEU A 250 -17.72 -8.30 23.61
N ALA A 251 -17.44 -9.17 22.63
CA ALA A 251 -18.38 -9.48 21.55
C ALA A 251 -19.69 -10.17 22.04
N GLN A 252 -19.66 -10.86 23.18
CA GLN A 252 -20.87 -11.43 23.81
C GLN A 252 -21.64 -10.38 24.61
N LEU A 253 -20.92 -9.50 25.33
CA LEU A 253 -21.52 -8.43 26.14
C LEU A 253 -22.24 -7.36 25.31
N LEU A 254 -21.89 -7.19 24.02
CA LEU A 254 -22.67 -6.42 23.04
C LEU A 254 -24.16 -6.85 22.93
N SER A 255 -24.52 -8.05 23.40
CA SER A 255 -25.89 -8.57 23.44
C SER A 255 -26.37 -8.85 24.88
N ALA A 256 -25.81 -8.16 25.87
CA ALA A 256 -26.28 -8.22 27.26
C ALA A 256 -27.73 -7.70 27.39
N GLN A 257 -28.45 -8.19 28.40
CA GLN A 257 -29.81 -7.71 28.71
C GLN A 257 -29.84 -6.29 29.28
N ASP A 258 -28.73 -5.86 29.89
CA ASP A 258 -28.49 -4.52 30.41
C ASP A 258 -27.75 -3.69 29.35
N SER A 259 -28.32 -2.53 28.99
CA SER A 259 -27.80 -1.69 27.91
C SER A 259 -26.48 -1.00 28.24
N GLU A 260 -26.19 -0.72 29.52
CA GLU A 260 -24.92 -0.11 29.94
C GLU A 260 -23.77 -1.11 29.75
N THR A 261 -23.96 -2.38 30.08
CA THR A 261 -22.97 -3.45 29.87
C THR A 261 -22.60 -3.57 28.39
N GLY A 262 -23.60 -3.55 27.51
CA GLY A 262 -23.40 -3.52 26.06
C GLY A 262 -22.66 -2.26 25.60
N TRP A 263 -23.07 -1.09 26.08
CA TRP A 263 -22.45 0.20 25.75
C TRP A 263 -20.97 0.25 26.18
N PHE A 264 -20.65 -0.14 27.42
CA PHE A 264 -19.27 -0.24 27.89
C PHE A 264 -18.45 -1.20 27.02
N ALA A 265 -18.99 -2.36 26.65
CA ALA A 265 -18.29 -3.30 25.77
C ALA A 265 -18.04 -2.72 24.36
N ALA A 266 -19.01 -1.98 23.80
CA ALA A 266 -18.84 -1.26 22.54
C ALA A 266 -17.78 -0.15 22.64
N MET A 267 -17.78 0.63 23.73
CA MET A 267 -16.78 1.66 24.01
C MET A 267 -15.35 1.07 24.15
N THR A 268 -15.19 -0.07 24.82
CA THR A 268 -13.91 -0.79 24.87
C THR A 268 -13.48 -1.24 23.46
N LEU A 269 -14.40 -1.75 22.64
CA LEU A 269 -14.11 -2.16 21.26
C LEU A 269 -13.77 -0.97 20.34
N ARG A 270 -14.46 0.16 20.42
CA ARG A 270 -14.10 1.40 19.70
C ARG A 270 -12.70 1.87 20.12
N THR A 271 -12.43 1.88 21.42
CA THR A 271 -11.14 2.34 21.96
C THR A 271 -10.00 1.44 21.45
N LEU A 272 -10.19 0.12 21.44
CA LEU A 272 -9.24 -0.82 20.83
C LEU A 272 -9.10 -0.60 19.31
N ALA A 273 -10.20 -0.42 18.59
CA ALA A 273 -10.19 -0.18 17.14
C ALA A 273 -9.48 1.15 16.76
N SER A 274 -9.52 2.16 17.63
CA SER A 274 -8.99 3.51 17.36
C SER A 274 -7.49 3.57 17.06
N GLN A 275 -6.71 2.56 17.48
CA GLN A 275 -5.27 2.49 17.21
C GLN A 275 -4.95 1.41 16.14
N PRO A 276 -3.98 1.65 15.25
CA PRO A 276 -3.59 0.75 14.14
C PRO A 276 -3.56 -0.75 14.46
N LYS A 277 -2.84 -1.17 15.51
CA LYS A 277 -2.72 -2.59 15.91
C LYS A 277 -4.08 -3.23 16.24
N GLY A 278 -4.96 -2.48 16.89
CA GLY A 278 -6.26 -2.97 17.32
C GLY A 278 -7.28 -2.97 16.19
N CYS A 279 -7.24 -1.97 15.29
CA CYS A 279 -7.98 -2.01 14.04
C CYS A 279 -7.72 -3.33 13.27
N LEU A 280 -6.45 -3.74 13.12
CA LEU A 280 -6.12 -5.02 12.49
C LEU A 280 -6.68 -6.21 13.29
N ARG A 281 -6.37 -6.29 14.58
CA ARG A 281 -6.71 -7.44 15.43
C ARG A 281 -8.22 -7.67 15.55
N LEU A 282 -9.02 -6.60 15.64
CA LEU A 282 -10.48 -6.67 15.66
C LEU A 282 -11.05 -7.01 14.27
N ARG A 283 -10.50 -6.45 13.19
CA ARG A 283 -10.90 -6.74 11.79
C ARG A 283 -10.65 -8.20 11.40
N GLU A 284 -9.65 -8.84 12.00
CA GLU A 284 -9.35 -10.27 11.83
C GLU A 284 -10.17 -11.17 12.77
N ASN A 285 -10.66 -10.66 13.89
CA ASN A 285 -11.51 -11.42 14.81
C ASN A 285 -12.96 -11.50 14.28
N HIS A 286 -13.26 -12.61 13.61
CA HIS A 286 -14.57 -12.88 13.02
C HIS A 286 -15.74 -12.79 14.04
N HIS A 287 -15.53 -13.19 15.30
CA HIS A 287 -16.57 -13.12 16.32
C HIS A 287 -16.95 -11.66 16.66
N VAL A 288 -15.95 -10.78 16.83
CA VAL A 288 -16.16 -9.34 17.06
C VAL A 288 -16.89 -8.71 15.87
N VAL A 289 -16.39 -8.91 14.64
CA VAL A 289 -16.99 -8.31 13.44
C VAL A 289 -18.42 -8.80 13.19
N CYS A 290 -18.74 -10.06 13.50
CA CYS A 290 -20.11 -10.56 13.42
C CYS A 290 -21.02 -9.97 14.50
N ALA A 291 -20.58 -9.88 15.76
CA ALA A 291 -21.38 -9.32 16.85
C ALA A 291 -21.72 -7.83 16.61
N LEU A 292 -20.72 -7.03 16.21
CA LEU A 292 -20.92 -5.63 15.83
C LEU A 292 -21.99 -5.48 14.73
N LYS A 293 -21.91 -6.30 13.67
CA LYS A 293 -22.88 -6.27 12.56
C LYS A 293 -24.29 -6.72 12.94
N VAL A 294 -24.44 -7.62 13.92
CA VAL A 294 -25.75 -7.99 14.46
C VAL A 294 -26.39 -6.79 15.16
N VAL A 295 -25.64 -6.07 16.00
CA VAL A 295 -26.12 -4.87 16.71
C VAL A 295 -26.41 -3.71 15.75
N GLU A 296 -25.58 -3.51 14.72
CA GLU A 296 -25.78 -2.53 13.65
C GLU A 296 -27.14 -2.68 12.96
N VAL A 297 -27.56 -3.90 12.61
CA VAL A 297 -28.84 -4.14 11.91
C VAL A 297 -30.04 -4.35 12.85
N GLN A 298 -29.81 -4.52 14.15
CA GLN A 298 -30.88 -4.79 15.10
C GLN A 298 -31.81 -3.56 15.27
N PRO A 299 -33.15 -3.74 15.16
CA PRO A 299 -34.12 -2.70 15.51
C PRO A 299 -34.20 -2.52 17.04
N ASP A 300 -34.70 -1.37 17.47
CA ASP A 300 -35.03 -1.06 18.88
C ASP A 300 -33.87 -1.19 19.88
N MET A 301 -32.62 -1.09 19.39
CA MET A 301 -31.40 -1.04 20.20
C MET A 301 -31.21 0.35 20.84
N ASN A 302 -30.53 0.40 22.00
CA ASN A 302 -30.09 1.65 22.61
C ASN A 302 -29.25 2.50 21.61
N PRO A 303 -29.54 3.82 21.45
CA PRO A 303 -28.84 4.66 20.47
C PRO A 303 -27.34 4.80 20.72
N ASP A 304 -26.92 5.06 21.96
CA ASP A 304 -25.51 5.31 22.31
C ASP A 304 -24.64 4.08 22.03
N LEU A 305 -25.16 2.88 22.35
CA LEU A 305 -24.57 1.59 21.98
C LEU A 305 -24.48 1.43 20.46
N LYS A 306 -25.54 1.80 19.73
CA LYS A 306 -25.57 1.68 18.27
C LYS A 306 -24.55 2.61 17.60
N ASP A 307 -24.41 3.84 18.07
CA ASP A 307 -23.44 4.80 17.55
C ASP A 307 -21.99 4.37 17.82
N GLU A 308 -21.68 3.89 19.03
CA GLU A 308 -20.39 3.26 19.37
C GLU A 308 -20.04 2.09 18.43
N VAL A 309 -21.02 1.24 18.12
CA VAL A 309 -20.87 0.10 17.18
C VAL A 309 -20.66 0.57 15.74
N VAL A 310 -21.44 1.54 15.25
CA VAL A 310 -21.32 2.09 13.89
C VAL A 310 -19.97 2.79 13.69
N ILE A 311 -19.52 3.59 14.66
CA ILE A 311 -18.19 4.23 14.64
C ILE A 311 -17.10 3.14 14.61
N THR A 312 -17.23 2.08 15.41
CA THR A 312 -16.29 0.94 15.38
C THR A 312 -16.26 0.27 14.01
N LEU A 313 -17.41 0.02 13.39
CA LEU A 313 -17.48 -0.63 12.07
C LEU A 313 -16.85 0.21 10.94
N GLU A 314 -17.04 1.53 10.92
CA GLU A 314 -16.40 2.40 9.92
C GLU A 314 -14.88 2.55 10.18
N ILE A 315 -14.41 2.43 11.44
CA ILE A 315 -12.97 2.31 11.77
C ILE A 315 -12.41 0.97 11.27
N LEU A 316 -13.14 -0.14 11.42
CA LEU A 316 -12.70 -1.48 11.00
C LEU A 316 -12.82 -1.73 9.49
N LYS A 317 -13.57 -0.90 8.76
CA LYS A 317 -13.78 -0.98 7.31
C LYS A 317 -12.45 -1.05 6.54
N ARG A 318 -12.36 -1.98 5.58
CA ARG A 318 -11.16 -2.17 4.73
C ARG A 318 -11.07 -1.09 3.65
N LEU A 319 -9.84 -0.78 3.24
CA LEU A 319 -9.56 0.19 2.18
C LEU A 319 -10.30 -0.16 0.88
N GLU A 320 -11.06 0.81 0.35
CA GLU A 320 -11.84 0.64 -0.88
C GLU A 320 -10.95 0.67 -2.13
N ARG A 321 -11.38 -0.01 -3.20
CA ARG A 321 -10.66 -0.01 -4.49
C ARG A 321 -10.67 1.40 -5.09
N PRO A 322 -9.51 1.99 -5.46
CA PRO A 322 -9.50 3.30 -6.12
C PRO A 322 -10.20 3.26 -7.48
N GLY A 323 -10.78 4.38 -7.87
CA GLY A 323 -11.31 4.60 -9.22
C GLY A 323 -10.21 4.54 -10.29
N PRO A 324 -10.58 4.43 -11.58
CA PRO A 324 -9.62 4.57 -12.68
C PRO A 324 -8.95 5.95 -12.60
N PRO A 325 -7.62 6.05 -12.71
CA PRO A 325 -6.95 7.34 -12.70
C PRO A 325 -7.30 8.14 -13.96
N THR A 326 -7.36 9.46 -13.83
CA THR A 326 -7.39 10.38 -14.98
C THR A 326 -5.97 10.54 -15.53
N ALA A 327 -5.83 10.63 -16.86
CA ALA A 327 -4.55 10.84 -17.52
C ALA A 327 -4.68 11.95 -18.56
N GLU A 328 -3.82 12.96 -18.45
CA GLU A 328 -3.79 14.16 -19.30
C GLU A 328 -2.47 14.17 -20.07
N VAL A 329 -2.55 14.12 -21.41
CA VAL A 329 -1.38 14.20 -22.28
C VAL A 329 -0.85 15.64 -22.27
N LYS A 330 0.44 15.82 -21.96
CA LYS A 330 1.10 17.14 -21.91
C LYS A 330 1.96 17.43 -23.14
N GLY A 331 2.30 16.39 -23.92
CA GLY A 331 3.05 16.51 -25.16
C GLY A 331 3.29 15.15 -25.81
N ALA A 332 4.39 15.06 -26.55
CA ALA A 332 4.83 13.80 -27.18
C ALA A 332 5.53 12.85 -26.19
N ASP A 333 6.11 13.39 -25.13
CA ASP A 333 7.01 12.72 -24.18
C ASP A 333 6.52 12.77 -22.72
N CYS A 334 5.42 13.47 -22.43
CA CYS A 334 4.91 13.65 -21.06
C CYS A 334 3.40 13.39 -20.93
N VAL A 335 3.02 12.69 -19.86
CA VAL A 335 1.64 12.49 -19.40
C VAL A 335 1.54 12.77 -17.89
N SER A 336 0.59 13.61 -17.49
CA SER A 336 0.23 13.86 -16.08
C SER A 336 -0.93 12.94 -15.70
N VAL A 337 -0.76 12.14 -14.65
CA VAL A 337 -1.76 11.16 -14.18
C VAL A 337 -2.23 11.54 -12.77
N ARG A 338 -3.54 11.53 -12.52
CA ARG A 338 -4.16 12.01 -11.26
C ARG A 338 -5.32 11.12 -10.83
N TRP A 339 -5.52 10.98 -9.52
CA TRP A 339 -6.56 10.11 -8.95
C TRP A 339 -7.16 10.73 -7.69
N ASP A 340 -8.39 10.32 -7.36
CA ASP A 340 -9.07 10.80 -6.18
C ASP A 340 -8.45 10.25 -4.89
N ALA A 341 -8.43 11.08 -3.85
CA ALA A 341 -7.93 10.70 -2.53
C ALA A 341 -8.95 9.80 -1.82
N LEU A 342 -8.58 8.54 -1.59
CA LEU A 342 -9.30 7.67 -0.66
C LEU A 342 -9.15 8.17 0.78
N THR A 343 -10.12 7.85 1.63
CA THR A 343 -10.11 8.17 3.06
C THR A 343 -10.39 6.92 3.90
N THR A 344 -10.02 6.97 5.18
CA THR A 344 -10.32 5.91 6.16
C THR A 344 -10.53 6.55 7.54
N LYS A 345 -11.33 5.91 8.41
CA LYS A 345 -11.42 6.26 9.83
C LYS A 345 -10.40 5.52 10.70
N SER A 346 -9.70 4.53 10.14
CA SER A 346 -8.74 3.67 10.85
C SER A 346 -7.40 4.32 11.22
N GLY A 347 -7.16 5.57 10.85
CA GLY A 347 -5.89 6.27 11.07
C GLY A 347 -4.69 5.75 10.26
N PHE A 348 -4.86 4.77 9.36
CA PHE A 348 -3.76 4.29 8.52
C PHE A 348 -3.38 5.31 7.44
N THR A 349 -2.08 5.51 7.23
CA THR A 349 -1.54 6.25 6.09
C THR A 349 -1.82 5.50 4.79
N ILE A 350 -2.69 6.05 3.94
CA ILE A 350 -2.95 5.52 2.60
C ILE A 350 -1.81 5.93 1.65
N LYS A 351 -1.33 4.98 0.86
CA LYS A 351 -0.36 5.15 -0.21
C LYS A 351 -0.89 4.53 -1.50
N TYR A 352 -0.35 4.95 -2.64
CA TYR A 352 -0.78 4.51 -3.96
C TYR A 352 0.40 4.02 -4.78
N GLN A 353 0.17 2.97 -5.58
CA GLN A 353 1.11 2.49 -6.57
C GLN A 353 0.51 2.64 -7.97
N LEU A 354 1.09 3.51 -8.79
CA LEU A 354 0.71 3.71 -10.19
C LEU A 354 1.54 2.80 -11.09
N TYR A 355 0.87 2.06 -11.98
CA TYR A 355 1.49 1.14 -12.91
C TYR A 355 1.26 1.54 -14.36
N GLU A 356 2.33 1.68 -15.12
CA GLU A 356 2.36 1.68 -16.58
C GLU A 356 2.41 0.21 -17.06
N GLY A 357 1.26 -0.35 -17.46
CA GLY A 357 1.13 -1.76 -17.84
C GLY A 357 1.47 -2.73 -16.70
N THR A 358 2.74 -3.12 -16.59
CA THR A 358 3.32 -3.97 -15.53
C THR A 358 4.42 -3.27 -14.71
N ARG A 359 4.94 -2.13 -15.15
CA ARG A 359 5.98 -1.35 -14.45
C ARG A 359 5.34 -0.43 -13.43
N CYS A 360 5.74 -0.53 -12.16
CA CYS A 360 5.41 0.50 -11.17
C CYS A 360 6.22 1.76 -11.50
N VAL A 361 5.54 2.91 -11.63
CA VAL A 361 6.16 4.21 -11.97
C VAL A 361 6.07 5.24 -10.84
N TYR A 362 5.16 5.02 -9.89
CA TYR A 362 5.03 5.84 -8.67
C TYR A 362 4.64 4.95 -7.49
N ASP A 363 5.23 5.20 -6.32
CA ASP A 363 4.82 4.63 -5.04
C ASP A 363 4.89 5.74 -3.96
N GLY A 364 3.74 6.10 -3.37
CA GLY A 364 3.69 7.16 -2.35
C GLY A 364 2.28 7.68 -2.01
N PRO A 365 2.16 8.65 -1.10
CA PRO A 365 0.88 9.17 -0.60
C PRO A 365 0.23 10.25 -1.49
N GLY A 366 0.89 10.68 -2.57
CA GLY A 366 0.39 11.71 -3.47
C GLY A 366 -0.82 11.24 -4.28
N CYS A 367 -1.58 12.21 -4.82
CA CYS A 367 -2.76 11.99 -5.65
C CYS A 367 -2.53 12.34 -7.15
N SER A 368 -1.26 12.54 -7.51
CA SER A 368 -0.83 12.88 -8.87
C SER A 368 0.62 12.49 -9.10
N PHE A 369 0.95 12.09 -10.33
CA PHE A 369 2.30 11.83 -10.80
C PHE A 369 2.46 12.29 -12.25
N GLU A 370 3.63 12.82 -12.61
CA GLU A 370 3.94 13.27 -13.96
C GLU A 370 5.04 12.38 -14.53
N LEU A 371 4.78 11.77 -15.68
CA LEU A 371 5.64 10.77 -16.30
C LEU A 371 6.18 11.31 -17.62
N GLU A 372 7.45 11.70 -17.58
CA GLU A 372 8.26 12.22 -18.68
C GLU A 372 8.99 11.10 -19.44
N ASN A 373 9.76 11.47 -20.48
CA ASN A 373 10.61 10.57 -21.27
C ASN A 373 9.82 9.42 -21.96
N LEU A 374 8.57 9.69 -22.31
CA LEU A 374 7.72 8.82 -23.12
C LEU A 374 8.08 8.93 -24.62
N GLN A 375 7.62 7.98 -25.42
CA GLN A 375 7.79 8.01 -26.87
C GLN A 375 6.59 8.68 -27.54
N ALA A 376 6.84 9.50 -28.55
CA ALA A 376 5.83 10.18 -29.36
C ALA A 376 4.87 9.22 -30.06
N SER A 377 3.61 9.63 -30.21
CA SER A 377 2.53 8.86 -30.87
C SER A 377 2.31 7.44 -30.33
N LYS A 378 2.68 7.18 -29.07
CA LYS A 378 2.62 5.84 -28.46
C LYS A 378 1.50 5.75 -27.43
N THR A 379 0.78 4.63 -27.47
CA THR A 379 -0.30 4.35 -26.53
C THR A 379 0.24 3.74 -25.24
N TYR A 380 -0.05 4.41 -24.13
CA TYR A 380 0.27 4.01 -22.76
C TYR A 380 -1.01 3.63 -22.01
N THR A 381 -0.92 2.69 -21.08
CA THR A 381 -2.05 2.25 -20.26
C THR A 381 -1.66 2.24 -18.79
N PHE A 382 -2.41 3.01 -17.99
CA PHE A 382 -2.17 3.21 -16.58
C PHE A 382 -3.27 2.56 -15.74
N LYS A 383 -2.88 2.01 -14.59
CA LYS A 383 -3.80 1.50 -13.56
C LYS A 383 -3.19 1.80 -12.19
N ILE A 384 -4.03 1.94 -11.18
CA ILE A 384 -3.56 2.28 -9.82
C ILE A 384 -4.09 1.29 -8.79
N ARG A 385 -3.37 1.10 -7.69
CA ARG A 385 -3.91 0.47 -6.48
C ARG A 385 -3.50 1.29 -5.26
N ALA A 386 -4.36 1.32 -4.26
CA ALA A 386 -4.06 1.89 -2.96
C ALA A 386 -3.67 0.79 -1.96
N TYR A 387 -2.87 1.15 -0.96
CA TYR A 387 -2.50 0.28 0.14
C TYR A 387 -2.29 1.06 1.45
N THR A 388 -2.32 0.32 2.55
CA THR A 388 -1.95 0.75 3.91
C THR A 388 -1.11 -0.35 4.55
N ASP A 389 -0.71 -0.19 5.80
CA ASP A 389 -0.06 -1.25 6.57
C ASP A 389 -1.01 -2.45 6.87
N GLY A 390 -2.32 -2.33 6.56
CA GLY A 390 -3.36 -3.32 6.88
C GLY A 390 -4.20 -3.85 5.71
N ASP A 391 -4.13 -3.22 4.54
CA ASP A 391 -4.89 -3.57 3.33
C ASP A 391 -4.04 -3.30 2.08
N VAL A 392 -4.15 -4.17 1.07
CA VAL A 392 -3.70 -3.90 -0.31
C VAL A 392 -4.90 -4.10 -1.22
N THR A 393 -5.27 -3.07 -1.99
CA THR A 393 -6.42 -3.15 -2.90
C THR A 393 -6.08 -3.89 -4.19
N SER A 394 -7.11 -4.44 -4.84
CA SER A 394 -7.06 -4.78 -6.27
C SER A 394 -6.80 -3.53 -7.12
N PHE A 395 -6.26 -3.70 -8.32
CA PHE A 395 -6.11 -2.59 -9.26
C PHE A 395 -7.46 -1.96 -9.65
N SER A 396 -7.44 -0.65 -9.85
CA SER A 396 -8.45 0.12 -10.55
C SER A 396 -8.70 -0.48 -11.95
N ASP A 397 -9.81 -0.08 -12.55
CA ASP A 397 -9.95 -0.24 -13.99
C ASP A 397 -8.90 0.64 -14.69
N PRO A 398 -8.36 0.23 -15.86
CA PRO A 398 -7.27 0.94 -16.51
C PRO A 398 -7.76 2.15 -17.32
N VAL A 399 -6.91 3.18 -17.42
CA VAL A 399 -7.03 4.28 -18.38
C VAL A 399 -5.98 4.12 -19.47
N THR A 400 -6.32 4.47 -20.71
CA THR A 400 -5.42 4.38 -21.86
C THR A 400 -5.36 5.74 -22.57
N VAL A 401 -4.16 6.22 -22.86
CA VAL A 401 -3.90 7.48 -23.57
C VAL A 401 -2.81 7.29 -24.61
N THR A 402 -2.80 8.11 -25.66
CA THR A 402 -1.74 8.13 -26.67
C THR A 402 -1.07 9.50 -26.61
N THR A 403 0.26 9.52 -26.50
CA THR A 403 1.05 10.77 -26.57
C THR A 403 0.88 11.45 -27.93
N GLU A 404 1.17 12.76 -28.00
CA GLU A 404 1.07 13.48 -29.27
C GLU A 404 2.09 12.96 -30.32
N GLU A 405 1.82 13.18 -31.62
CA GLU A 405 2.88 13.07 -32.64
C GLU A 405 4.01 14.08 -32.32
N ASP A 406 5.24 13.79 -32.73
CA ASP A 406 6.37 14.72 -32.77
C ASP A 406 7.01 14.74 -34.17
N LEU A 407 8.05 15.55 -34.38
CA LEU A 407 8.91 15.45 -35.55
C LEU A 407 9.52 14.03 -35.66
N PRO A 408 9.55 13.43 -36.87
CA PRO A 408 10.17 12.12 -37.05
C PRO A 408 11.69 12.19 -36.97
N GLY A 409 12.32 11.07 -36.66
CA GLY A 409 13.75 10.88 -36.86
C GLY A 409 14.17 10.93 -38.35
N PRO A 410 15.47 10.83 -38.64
CA PRO A 410 15.96 10.78 -40.01
C PRO A 410 15.54 9.47 -40.70
N PRO A 411 15.26 9.47 -42.03
CA PRO A 411 15.06 8.24 -42.81
C PRO A 411 16.25 7.29 -42.68
N SER A 412 15.99 6.00 -42.54
CA SER A 412 17.03 4.98 -42.39
C SER A 412 17.52 4.47 -43.75
N ASN A 413 18.63 3.73 -43.77
CA ASN A 413 19.20 3.04 -44.94
C ASN A 413 19.27 3.89 -46.25
N VAL A 414 19.67 5.16 -46.15
CA VAL A 414 19.71 6.07 -47.31
C VAL A 414 20.89 5.73 -48.22
N GLN A 415 20.60 5.42 -49.48
CA GLN A 415 21.55 4.83 -50.44
C GLN A 415 21.33 5.32 -51.88
N VAL A 416 22.41 5.34 -52.66
CA VAL A 416 22.36 5.59 -54.11
C VAL A 416 21.96 4.30 -54.82
N LEU A 417 20.75 4.26 -55.39
CA LEU A 417 20.22 3.12 -56.15
C LEU A 417 20.64 3.13 -57.63
N GLY A 418 21.24 4.22 -58.11
CA GLY A 418 21.82 4.34 -59.45
C GLY A 418 22.14 5.78 -59.83
N CYS A 419 23.14 5.97 -60.69
CA CYS A 419 23.61 7.29 -61.13
C CYS A 419 23.82 7.33 -62.65
N THR A 420 23.21 8.31 -63.34
CA THR A 420 23.49 8.59 -64.75
C THR A 420 24.47 9.77 -64.86
N ILE A 421 24.77 10.22 -66.08
CA ILE A 421 25.56 11.44 -66.33
C ILE A 421 24.88 12.74 -65.84
N SER A 422 23.60 12.71 -65.47
CA SER A 422 22.85 13.92 -65.09
C SER A 422 21.71 13.68 -64.09
N GLN A 423 21.64 12.48 -63.49
CA GLN A 423 20.61 12.08 -62.55
C GLN A 423 21.16 11.15 -61.45
N LEU A 424 20.56 11.23 -60.26
CA LEU A 424 20.80 10.31 -59.14
C LEU A 424 19.47 9.73 -58.67
N LYS A 425 19.33 8.40 -58.66
CA LYS A 425 18.25 7.73 -57.93
C LYS A 425 18.70 7.44 -56.50
N ILE A 426 18.02 8.02 -55.54
CA ILE A 426 18.26 7.79 -54.10
C ILE A 426 17.08 6.99 -53.55
N GLY A 427 17.35 6.02 -52.68
CA GLY A 427 16.35 5.27 -51.92
C GLY A 427 16.65 5.31 -50.42
N TRP A 428 15.63 5.03 -49.62
CA TRP A 428 15.71 5.04 -48.15
C TRP A 428 14.63 4.12 -47.55
N GLU A 429 14.69 3.91 -46.25
CA GLU A 429 13.66 3.26 -45.46
C GLU A 429 13.03 4.27 -44.48
N PRO A 430 11.85 3.97 -43.90
CA PRO A 430 11.23 4.84 -42.89
C PRO A 430 12.16 5.11 -41.70
N PRO A 431 12.00 6.24 -40.99
CA PRO A 431 12.71 6.48 -39.74
C PRO A 431 12.42 5.39 -38.71
N GLU A 432 13.44 4.93 -37.98
CA GLU A 432 13.26 3.98 -36.87
C GLU A 432 12.28 4.56 -35.81
N HIS A 433 12.43 5.85 -35.55
CA HIS A 433 11.57 6.65 -34.69
C HIS A 433 10.65 7.53 -35.56
N CYS A 434 9.56 6.94 -36.06
CA CYS A 434 8.58 7.66 -36.89
C CYS A 434 7.83 8.77 -36.13
N ASN A 435 7.72 8.69 -34.80
CA ASN A 435 7.10 9.67 -33.88
C ASN A 435 5.67 10.13 -34.24
N GLY A 436 4.99 9.42 -35.15
CA GLY A 436 3.70 9.80 -35.70
C GLY A 436 3.46 9.08 -37.03
N ALA A 437 2.32 9.34 -37.66
CA ALA A 437 2.04 8.81 -38.99
C ALA A 437 2.76 9.67 -40.05
N ILE A 438 3.78 9.10 -40.71
CA ILE A 438 4.54 9.78 -41.77
C ILE A 438 3.61 10.21 -42.91
N LYS A 439 3.66 11.50 -43.30
CA LYS A 439 2.85 12.10 -44.36
C LYS A 439 3.58 12.20 -45.71
N GLY A 440 4.90 12.08 -45.72
CA GLY A 440 5.75 12.13 -46.91
C GLY A 440 7.23 12.37 -46.59
N TYR A 441 8.06 12.40 -47.63
CA TYR A 441 9.50 12.62 -47.60
C TYR A 441 9.89 13.82 -48.46
N TYR A 442 10.84 14.61 -47.99
CA TYR A 442 11.38 15.78 -48.70
C TYR A 442 12.86 15.55 -48.99
N VAL A 443 13.23 15.68 -50.27
CA VAL A 443 14.60 15.51 -50.75
C VAL A 443 15.19 16.89 -51.05
N TYR A 444 16.43 17.09 -50.62
CA TYR A 444 17.18 18.33 -50.75
C TYR A 444 18.53 18.10 -51.43
N GLN A 445 18.94 19.04 -52.27
CA GLN A 445 20.29 19.15 -52.82
C GLN A 445 20.93 20.37 -52.16
N GLY A 446 21.79 20.14 -51.17
CA GLY A 446 22.21 21.17 -50.23
C GLY A 446 21.00 21.88 -49.58
N ARG A 447 20.83 23.18 -49.84
CA ARG A 447 19.71 23.97 -49.29
C ARG A 447 18.40 23.90 -50.10
N ASN A 448 18.45 23.51 -51.38
CA ASN A 448 17.29 23.54 -52.26
C ASN A 448 16.47 22.25 -52.10
N MET A 449 15.16 22.38 -51.89
CA MET A 449 14.25 21.22 -51.97
C MET A 449 14.07 20.86 -53.45
N VAL A 450 14.30 19.59 -53.80
CA VAL A 450 14.30 19.10 -55.19
C VAL A 450 13.21 18.07 -55.48
N GLU A 451 12.65 17.43 -54.45
CA GLU A 451 11.52 16.49 -54.59
C GLU A 451 10.70 16.42 -53.29
N HIS A 452 9.39 16.13 -53.42
CA HIS A 452 8.52 15.74 -52.31
C HIS A 452 7.61 14.58 -52.73
N THR A 453 7.78 13.43 -52.08
CA THR A 453 7.10 12.17 -52.46
C THR A 453 6.63 11.38 -51.25
N SER A 454 5.61 10.55 -51.44
CA SER A 454 5.21 9.47 -50.51
C SER A 454 6.08 8.22 -50.66
N ASP A 455 6.81 8.09 -51.76
CA ASP A 455 7.60 6.90 -52.08
C ASP A 455 8.92 6.84 -51.31
N LEU A 456 9.46 5.64 -51.15
CA LEU A 456 10.77 5.37 -50.53
C LEU A 456 11.96 5.56 -51.49
N SER A 457 11.77 6.29 -52.60
CA SER A 457 12.87 6.69 -53.49
C SER A 457 12.50 7.90 -54.35
N ALA A 458 13.51 8.69 -54.74
CA ALA A 458 13.38 9.81 -55.66
C ALA A 458 14.45 9.76 -56.77
N ILE A 459 14.20 10.43 -57.89
CA ILE A 459 15.17 10.63 -58.97
C ILE A 459 15.45 12.12 -59.12
N ILE A 460 16.63 12.54 -58.66
CA ILE A 460 17.12 13.92 -58.78
C ILE A 460 17.70 14.07 -60.19
N THR A 461 17.40 15.20 -60.86
CA THR A 461 17.75 15.42 -62.28
C THR A 461 18.39 16.79 -62.50
N GLY A 462 18.90 17.04 -63.72
CA GLY A 462 19.55 18.32 -64.06
C GLY A 462 20.98 18.46 -63.51
N LEU A 463 21.61 17.35 -63.15
CA LEU A 463 22.95 17.32 -62.56
C LEU A 463 24.04 17.41 -63.65
N ALA A 464 25.22 17.92 -63.27
CA ALA A 464 26.40 17.93 -64.13
C ALA A 464 27.14 16.58 -64.02
N ALA A 465 27.73 16.10 -65.12
CA ALA A 465 28.45 14.83 -65.16
C ALA A 465 29.73 14.85 -64.29
N ASN A 466 30.17 13.67 -63.85
CA ASN A 466 31.30 13.46 -62.93
C ASN A 466 31.32 14.40 -61.69
N THR A 467 30.16 14.84 -61.22
CA THR A 467 30.03 15.76 -60.08
C THR A 467 29.42 15.04 -58.88
N SER A 468 30.04 15.22 -57.72
CA SER A 468 29.54 14.72 -56.44
C SER A 468 28.56 15.70 -55.82
N TYR A 469 27.40 15.20 -55.40
CA TYR A 469 26.34 15.97 -54.78
C TYR A 469 26.01 15.41 -53.40
N GLU A 470 25.95 16.31 -52.41
CA GLU A 470 25.33 16.03 -51.12
C GLU A 470 23.81 16.09 -51.25
N ILE A 471 23.15 14.96 -51.03
CA ILE A 471 21.70 14.82 -50.99
C ILE A 471 21.27 14.59 -49.55
N GLN A 472 20.22 15.30 -49.13
CA GLN A 472 19.63 15.14 -47.80
C GLN A 472 18.16 14.74 -47.93
N VAL A 473 17.69 13.81 -47.10
CA VAL A 473 16.28 13.38 -47.06
C VAL A 473 15.75 13.48 -45.64
N CYS A 474 14.58 14.08 -45.44
CA CYS A 474 13.83 14.01 -44.18
C CYS A 474 12.39 13.53 -44.39
N ALA A 475 11.85 12.84 -43.39
CA ALA A 475 10.42 12.50 -43.31
C ALA A 475 9.62 13.66 -42.69
N ALA A 476 8.29 13.57 -42.71
CA ALA A 476 7.42 14.52 -42.00
C ALA A 476 6.20 13.85 -41.35
N THR A 477 5.80 14.33 -40.18
CA THR A 477 4.55 13.99 -39.44
C THR A 477 3.56 15.15 -39.52
N SER A 478 2.47 15.17 -38.73
CA SER A 478 1.60 16.34 -38.64
C SER A 478 2.24 17.54 -37.94
N LYS A 479 3.30 17.32 -37.13
CA LYS A 479 4.03 18.39 -36.43
C LYS A 479 5.02 19.12 -37.33
N GLY A 480 5.55 18.46 -38.37
CA GLY A 480 6.48 19.08 -39.30
C GLY A 480 7.49 18.10 -39.89
N LYS A 481 8.60 18.65 -40.40
CA LYS A 481 9.70 17.89 -41.02
C LYS A 481 10.72 17.49 -39.96
N GLY A 482 11.13 16.23 -40.01
CA GLY A 482 12.12 15.65 -39.11
C GLY A 482 13.56 15.99 -39.46
N GLU A 483 14.46 15.32 -38.74
CA GLU A 483 15.89 15.33 -39.03
C GLU A 483 16.21 14.79 -40.43
N ARG A 484 17.40 15.15 -40.92
CA ARG A 484 17.86 14.81 -42.26
C ARG A 484 18.93 13.74 -42.23
N ALA A 485 18.68 12.62 -42.92
CA ALA A 485 19.75 11.73 -43.32
C ALA A 485 20.46 12.30 -44.56
N THR A 486 21.79 12.18 -44.61
CA THR A 486 22.64 12.73 -45.67
C THR A 486 23.38 11.61 -46.40
N ILE A 487 23.40 11.67 -47.73
CA ILE A 487 24.16 10.75 -48.59
C ILE A 487 24.88 11.55 -49.69
N THR A 488 26.12 11.16 -50.01
CA THR A 488 26.85 11.71 -51.16
C THR A 488 26.68 10.78 -52.36
N GLY A 489 26.21 11.31 -53.47
CA GLY A 489 26.12 10.58 -54.75
C GLY A 489 26.89 11.29 -55.85
N THR A 490 27.67 10.54 -56.63
CA THR A 490 28.41 11.06 -57.78
C THR A 490 27.72 10.63 -59.07
N THR A 491 27.41 11.58 -59.95
CA THR A 491 26.92 11.30 -61.31
C THR A 491 28.00 10.59 -62.12
N ALA A 492 27.61 9.70 -63.03
CA ALA A 492 28.55 8.99 -63.88
C ALA A 492 29.37 9.92 -64.81
N GLU A 493 30.52 9.45 -65.26
CA GLU A 493 31.36 10.17 -66.24
C GLU A 493 30.72 10.20 -67.63
N LEU A 494 31.12 11.19 -68.45
CA LEU A 494 30.63 11.40 -69.81
C LEU A 494 31.09 10.28 -70.75
N GLY A 495 30.37 9.16 -70.73
CA GLY A 495 30.66 7.95 -71.51
C GLY A 495 30.33 6.64 -70.80
N ALA A 496 30.10 6.65 -69.47
CA ALA A 496 29.89 5.44 -68.68
C ALA A 496 28.63 4.62 -69.04
N HIS A 497 27.67 5.22 -69.75
CA HIS A 497 26.50 4.54 -70.32
C HIS A 497 26.47 4.60 -71.85
N ALA A 498 27.64 4.72 -72.49
CA ALA A 498 27.74 4.52 -73.93
C ALA A 498 27.49 3.03 -74.28
N PRO A 499 26.92 2.73 -75.46
CA PRO A 499 26.98 1.38 -76.03
C PRO A 499 28.45 0.96 -76.25
N SER A 500 28.71 -0.34 -76.44
CA SER A 500 30.07 -0.76 -76.78
C SER A 500 30.51 -0.16 -78.13
N LYS A 501 31.83 -0.05 -78.33
CA LYS A 501 32.39 0.52 -79.56
C LYS A 501 31.85 -0.26 -80.77
N PRO A 502 31.17 0.39 -81.74
CA PRO A 502 30.52 -0.32 -82.83
C PRO A 502 31.52 -1.15 -83.63
N HIS A 503 31.27 -2.46 -83.69
CA HIS A 503 31.97 -3.38 -84.56
C HIS A 503 31.39 -3.26 -85.98
N VAL A 504 32.27 -3.12 -86.97
CA VAL A 504 31.88 -2.94 -88.38
C VAL A 504 32.44 -4.11 -89.18
N GLN A 505 31.56 -4.92 -89.75
CA GLN A 505 31.93 -6.06 -90.58
C GLN A 505 31.53 -5.77 -92.04
N VAL A 506 32.52 -5.71 -92.93
CA VAL A 506 32.28 -5.49 -94.37
C VAL A 506 31.75 -6.78 -94.99
N MET A 507 30.56 -6.73 -95.57
CA MET A 507 29.87 -7.87 -96.21
C MET A 507 30.13 -7.93 -97.72
N GLY A 508 30.38 -6.79 -98.36
CA GLY A 508 30.68 -6.72 -99.78
C GLY A 508 31.16 -5.34 -100.21
N ARG A 509 31.30 -5.12 -101.52
CA ARG A 509 31.78 -3.84 -102.10
C ARG A 509 30.96 -2.61 -101.64
N ASN A 510 29.68 -2.83 -101.33
CA ASN A 510 28.69 -1.79 -101.09
C ASN A 510 27.94 -1.96 -99.75
N GLU A 511 28.27 -2.96 -98.93
CA GLU A 511 27.51 -3.32 -97.72
C GLU A 511 28.42 -3.56 -96.51
N MET A 512 28.01 -3.02 -95.36
CA MET A 512 28.61 -3.30 -94.05
C MET A 512 27.52 -3.51 -93.00
N HIS A 513 27.74 -4.46 -92.08
CA HIS A 513 26.91 -4.63 -90.90
C HIS A 513 27.59 -3.96 -89.72
N VAL A 514 26.82 -3.19 -88.95
CA VAL A 514 27.29 -2.52 -87.75
C VAL A 514 26.54 -3.06 -86.55
N THR A 515 27.28 -3.49 -85.53
CA THR A 515 26.77 -4.11 -84.31
C THR A 515 27.40 -3.49 -83.07
N TRP A 516 26.64 -3.33 -82.01
CA TRP A 516 27.13 -2.86 -80.71
C TRP A 516 26.38 -3.56 -79.59
N ASP A 517 27.01 -3.64 -78.43
CA ASP A 517 26.39 -4.14 -77.21
C ASP A 517 25.66 -2.99 -76.49
N PRO A 518 24.56 -3.27 -75.76
CA PRO A 518 23.99 -2.28 -74.85
C PRO A 518 25.01 -1.90 -73.75
N PRO A 519 24.87 -0.73 -73.12
CA PRO A 519 25.67 -0.37 -71.95
C PRO A 519 25.52 -1.43 -70.84
N GLU A 520 26.61 -1.78 -70.15
CA GLU A 520 26.63 -2.84 -69.13
C GLU A 520 25.64 -2.57 -67.98
N VAL A 521 25.44 -1.30 -67.63
CA VAL A 521 24.42 -0.85 -66.66
C VAL A 521 23.42 0.08 -67.37
N PRO A 522 22.34 -0.47 -67.95
CA PRO A 522 21.30 0.30 -68.61
C PRO A 522 20.34 0.88 -67.58
N LEU A 523 20.50 2.18 -67.26
CA LEU A 523 19.67 2.87 -66.28
C LEU A 523 18.32 3.27 -66.89
N GLY A 524 17.36 2.36 -66.79
CA GLY A 524 16.01 2.49 -67.34
C GLY A 524 15.85 1.80 -68.69
N ARG A 525 14.72 2.07 -69.37
CA ARG A 525 14.47 1.55 -70.72
C ARG A 525 15.25 2.37 -71.74
N ILE A 526 16.19 1.74 -72.44
CA ILE A 526 16.81 2.31 -73.64
C ILE A 526 15.70 2.57 -74.67
N THR A 527 15.54 3.83 -75.09
CA THR A 527 14.46 4.26 -76.00
C THR A 527 14.88 4.21 -77.47
N ARG A 528 16.16 4.46 -77.77
CA ARG A 528 16.80 4.28 -79.08
C ARG A 528 18.33 4.31 -78.95
N TYR A 529 19.00 3.87 -80.00
CA TYR A 529 20.39 4.16 -80.34
C TYR A 529 20.41 5.14 -81.52
N ASP A 530 21.42 6.02 -81.57
CA ASP A 530 21.70 6.91 -82.70
C ASP A 530 23.11 6.62 -83.22
N LEU A 531 23.24 6.16 -84.46
CA LEU A 531 24.51 5.85 -85.11
C LEU A 531 24.86 6.93 -86.15
N SER A 532 26.07 7.46 -86.11
CA SER A 532 26.55 8.47 -87.06
C SER A 532 27.79 8.01 -87.82
N MET A 533 27.84 8.38 -89.11
CA MET A 533 29.00 8.18 -89.98
C MET A 533 29.35 9.52 -90.62
N ASN A 534 30.63 9.91 -90.52
CA ASN A 534 31.16 11.18 -91.05
C ASN A 534 30.32 12.41 -90.62
N GLY A 535 29.87 12.44 -89.37
CA GLY A 535 29.06 13.53 -88.79
C GLY A 535 27.56 13.51 -89.13
N LYS A 536 27.10 12.61 -90.00
CA LYS A 536 25.67 12.44 -90.34
C LYS A 536 25.07 11.26 -89.57
N ASN A 537 23.92 11.45 -88.91
CA ASN A 537 23.14 10.32 -88.39
C ASN A 537 22.63 9.46 -89.56
N ILE A 538 22.91 8.17 -89.51
CA ILE A 538 22.59 7.17 -90.55
C ILE A 538 21.62 6.09 -90.07
N TYR A 539 21.37 6.01 -88.76
CA TYR A 539 20.41 5.09 -88.17
C TYR A 539 19.98 5.59 -86.79
N SER A 540 18.66 5.60 -86.56
CA SER A 540 18.03 5.85 -85.26
C SER A 540 16.98 4.77 -85.03
N GLY A 541 17.09 4.01 -83.94
CA GLY A 541 16.22 2.85 -83.69
C GLY A 541 16.61 2.00 -82.48
N THR A 542 15.85 0.95 -82.18
CA THR A 542 16.06 0.09 -81.00
C THR A 542 16.91 -1.15 -81.25
N ASP A 543 17.16 -1.49 -82.52
CA ASP A 543 17.90 -2.70 -82.92
C ASP A 543 19.41 -2.51 -82.63
N LEU A 544 20.07 -3.56 -82.12
CA LEU A 544 21.52 -3.61 -81.82
C LEU A 544 22.40 -3.93 -83.04
N VAL A 545 21.76 -4.17 -84.20
CA VAL A 545 22.37 -4.62 -85.45
C VAL A 545 21.70 -3.88 -86.61
N THR A 546 22.48 -3.31 -87.53
CA THR A 546 21.92 -2.70 -88.74
C THR A 546 22.83 -2.94 -89.95
N ALA A 547 22.21 -3.27 -91.09
CA ALA A 547 22.86 -3.36 -92.39
C ALA A 547 22.81 -2.00 -93.10
N LEU A 548 23.99 -1.51 -93.51
CA LEU A 548 24.16 -0.24 -94.21
C LEU A 548 24.63 -0.51 -95.64
N THR A 549 23.93 0.06 -96.62
CA THR A 549 24.34 0.04 -98.03
C THR A 549 24.67 1.45 -98.52
N ASN A 550 25.30 1.53 -99.70
CA ASN A 550 25.53 2.80 -100.40
C ASN A 550 24.24 3.53 -100.84
N GLU A 551 23.08 2.86 -100.83
CA GLU A 551 21.77 3.44 -101.19
C GLU A 551 20.91 3.78 -99.96
N GLY A 552 21.21 3.22 -98.79
CA GLY A 552 20.48 3.45 -97.54
C GLY A 552 20.43 2.23 -96.60
N LYS A 553 19.60 2.33 -95.55
CA LYS A 553 19.31 1.21 -94.62
C LYS A 553 18.58 0.10 -95.37
N PHE A 554 19.00 -1.15 -95.16
CA PHE A 554 18.16 -2.32 -95.43
C PHE A 554 17.74 -2.93 -94.09
N GLU A 555 16.50 -3.39 -93.97
CA GLU A 555 16.03 -4.02 -92.72
C GLU A 555 16.49 -5.47 -92.63
N SER A 556 17.05 -5.83 -91.47
CA SER A 556 17.41 -7.21 -91.16
C SER A 556 16.14 -8.07 -91.02
N LYS A 557 16.22 -9.35 -91.43
CA LYS A 557 15.08 -10.27 -91.32
C LYS A 557 14.71 -10.47 -89.84
N PRO A 558 13.41 -10.47 -89.48
CA PRO A 558 12.99 -10.46 -88.09
C PRO A 558 13.36 -11.74 -87.35
N THR A 559 14.17 -11.60 -86.30
CA THR A 559 14.36 -12.61 -85.26
C THR A 559 13.04 -12.81 -84.52
N LYS A 560 12.31 -13.89 -84.87
CA LYS A 560 11.12 -14.48 -84.22
C LYS A 560 10.16 -13.50 -83.51
N LYS A 561 8.96 -13.33 -84.08
CA LYS A 561 7.80 -12.66 -83.43
C LYS A 561 7.68 -13.04 -81.95
N ARG A 562 7.35 -12.05 -81.10
CA ARG A 562 6.85 -12.25 -79.73
C ARG A 562 5.75 -13.31 -79.72
N THR A 563 5.75 -14.12 -78.67
CA THR A 563 4.72 -15.11 -78.37
C THR A 563 3.85 -14.61 -77.22
N SER A 564 2.74 -15.28 -76.94
CA SER A 564 1.87 -14.97 -75.78
C SER A 564 2.50 -15.30 -74.41
N LYS A 565 3.81 -15.54 -74.34
CA LYS A 565 4.63 -15.49 -73.12
C LYS A 565 5.29 -14.13 -72.87
N ASP A 566 5.26 -13.23 -73.85
CA ASP A 566 5.88 -11.90 -73.78
C ASP A 566 4.87 -10.80 -73.40
N GLU A 567 3.64 -11.18 -73.04
CA GLU A 567 2.63 -10.30 -72.43
C GLU A 567 2.73 -10.31 -70.89
N TYR A 568 2.23 -9.25 -70.27
CA TYR A 568 2.39 -8.99 -68.84
C TYR A 568 1.31 -9.69 -68.00
N ASP A 569 1.72 -10.67 -67.18
CA ASP A 569 0.87 -11.26 -66.15
C ASP A 569 0.90 -10.40 -64.87
N ALA A 570 -0.21 -9.73 -64.60
CA ALA A 570 -0.40 -8.87 -63.43
C ALA A 570 -0.40 -9.62 -62.08
N ASN A 571 -0.53 -10.95 -62.07
CA ASN A 571 -0.54 -11.76 -60.85
C ASN A 571 0.85 -12.32 -60.48
N ARG A 572 1.91 -11.97 -61.23
CA ARG A 572 3.26 -12.46 -60.95
C ARG A 572 3.91 -11.66 -59.80
N PRO A 573 4.31 -12.30 -58.69
CA PRO A 573 4.85 -11.59 -57.53
C PRO A 573 6.22 -10.94 -57.82
N PRO A 574 6.61 -9.89 -57.08
CA PRO A 574 7.86 -9.16 -57.32
C PRO A 574 9.12 -10.03 -57.21
N LEU A 575 10.11 -9.74 -58.07
CA LEU A 575 11.44 -10.35 -58.05
C LEU A 575 12.36 -9.74 -56.97
N TYR A 576 11.87 -9.68 -55.73
CA TYR A 576 12.70 -9.42 -54.56
C TYR A 576 12.12 -10.06 -53.30
N GLN A 577 12.95 -10.75 -52.54
CA GLN A 577 12.71 -11.14 -51.15
C GLN A 577 13.93 -10.69 -50.33
N PRO A 578 13.75 -10.12 -49.13
CA PRO A 578 14.87 -9.72 -48.29
C PRO A 578 15.67 -10.96 -47.83
N PRO A 579 17.00 -10.83 -47.65
CA PRO A 579 17.83 -11.93 -47.16
C PRO A 579 17.48 -12.27 -45.70
N PRO A 580 17.60 -13.55 -45.28
CA PRO A 580 17.42 -13.93 -43.88
C PRO A 580 18.54 -13.35 -43.00
N PRO A 581 18.28 -13.10 -41.70
CA PRO A 581 19.28 -12.57 -40.78
C PRO A 581 20.47 -13.53 -40.64
N LYS A 582 21.68 -12.96 -40.58
CA LYS A 582 22.91 -13.72 -40.31
C LYS A 582 22.86 -14.27 -38.88
N LYS A 583 23.23 -15.53 -38.71
CA LYS A 583 23.66 -16.04 -37.40
C LYS A 583 25.15 -15.80 -37.23
N GLU A 584 25.54 -15.42 -36.02
CA GLU A 584 26.93 -15.40 -35.59
C GLU A 584 27.42 -16.84 -35.34
N THR A 585 28.66 -17.12 -35.72
CA THR A 585 29.48 -18.22 -35.20
C THR A 585 30.95 -17.81 -35.31
N GLU A 586 31.71 -17.99 -34.24
CA GLU A 586 33.13 -17.66 -34.14
C GLU A 586 34.02 -18.58 -35.00
N GLU A 587 35.29 -18.20 -35.17
CA GLU A 587 36.28 -19.02 -35.87
C GLU A 587 36.97 -20.07 -34.97
N GLU A 588 37.57 -21.06 -35.66
CA GLU A 588 38.56 -22.07 -35.22
C GLU A 588 38.04 -23.47 -34.83
N GLY A 589 38.87 -24.50 -35.08
CA GLY A 589 38.55 -25.88 -34.65
C GLY A 589 38.87 -27.08 -35.58
N LYS A 590 39.71 -26.91 -36.61
CA LYS A 590 40.45 -27.98 -37.35
C LYS A 590 39.89 -29.43 -37.43
N ALA A 591 39.53 -29.80 -38.67
CA ALA A 591 40.07 -30.95 -39.43
C ALA A 591 39.30 -32.29 -39.62
N ALA A 592 39.61 -32.89 -40.78
CA ALA A 592 39.68 -34.32 -41.11
C ALA A 592 38.41 -35.17 -41.41
N SER A 593 38.03 -35.14 -42.70
CA SER A 593 37.68 -36.36 -43.50
C SER A 593 36.29 -37.02 -43.27
N THR A 594 35.73 -37.85 -44.17
CA THR A 594 35.90 -37.99 -45.64
C THR A 594 34.63 -38.56 -46.33
N LYS A 595 34.50 -38.28 -47.63
CA LYS A 595 33.90 -39.15 -48.68
C LYS A 595 32.39 -39.55 -48.62
N LYS A 596 31.66 -38.94 -49.56
CA LYS A 596 30.92 -39.55 -50.70
C LYS A 596 29.43 -39.94 -50.58
N ARG A 597 28.70 -39.45 -51.61
CA ARG A 597 27.47 -39.97 -52.28
C ARG A 597 26.17 -39.83 -51.46
N LYS A 598 25.05 -39.31 -51.99
CA LYS A 598 24.26 -39.63 -53.22
C LYS A 598 23.71 -41.07 -53.19
N SER A 599 22.44 -41.36 -53.51
CA SER A 599 21.39 -40.58 -54.21
C SER A 599 20.00 -41.04 -53.73
N VAL A 600 19.01 -40.15 -53.57
CA VAL A 600 17.96 -39.79 -54.56
C VAL A 600 17.07 -40.96 -55.03
N SER A 601 15.83 -41.00 -54.52
CA SER A 601 14.54 -41.16 -55.23
C SER A 601 13.44 -41.06 -54.14
N GLU A 602 12.40 -40.22 -54.23
CA GLU A 602 11.26 -40.26 -55.17
C GLU A 602 10.45 -41.56 -55.08
N GLY A 603 9.15 -41.58 -54.74
CA GLY A 603 8.28 -40.50 -54.26
C GLY A 603 6.82 -40.72 -54.70
N GLN A 604 5.89 -39.91 -54.15
CA GLN A 604 4.49 -39.74 -54.65
C GLN A 604 3.59 -41.01 -54.55
N ARG A 605 2.25 -40.94 -54.45
CA ARG A 605 1.27 -39.83 -54.44
C ARG A 605 -0.06 -40.31 -53.82
N HIS A 606 -0.94 -39.37 -53.47
CA HIS A 606 -2.41 -39.50 -53.31
C HIS A 606 -2.93 -40.59 -52.33
N ALA A 607 -3.49 -40.29 -51.16
CA ALA A 607 -4.66 -39.45 -50.84
C ALA A 607 -6.03 -40.06 -51.18
N ARG A 608 -6.76 -40.51 -50.15
CA ARG A 608 -8.12 -40.03 -49.80
C ARG A 608 -8.58 -40.54 -48.43
N THR A 609 -9.22 -39.66 -47.66
CA THR A 609 -10.16 -39.91 -46.54
C THR A 609 -11.47 -40.55 -47.08
N PRO A 610 -12.45 -41.08 -46.28
CA PRO A 610 -12.88 -40.49 -44.98
C PRO A 610 -13.65 -41.37 -43.94
N VAL A 611 -14.15 -40.70 -42.88
CA VAL A 611 -15.37 -40.99 -42.05
C VAL A 611 -15.41 -42.24 -41.12
N GLY A 612 -15.94 -42.02 -39.90
CA GLY A 612 -16.46 -43.04 -38.96
C GLY A 612 -15.92 -42.88 -37.52
N SER A 613 -16.62 -42.25 -36.56
CA SER A 613 -17.72 -42.79 -35.72
C SER A 613 -17.36 -44.06 -34.91
N GLY A 614 -17.41 -44.10 -33.57
CA GLY A 614 -17.83 -43.09 -32.60
C GLY A 614 -17.82 -43.59 -31.13
N LYS A 615 -18.74 -43.06 -30.30
CA LYS A 615 -19.11 -43.38 -28.88
C LYS A 615 -18.71 -44.80 -28.37
N GLY A 616 -18.33 -45.01 -27.10
CA GLY A 616 -18.18 -44.13 -25.92
C GLY A 616 -18.48 -44.87 -24.58
N HIS A 617 -18.42 -44.15 -23.43
CA HIS A 617 -18.85 -44.58 -22.06
C HIS A 617 -17.97 -45.64 -21.33
N ARG A 618 -17.52 -45.34 -20.09
CA ARG A 618 -18.02 -45.74 -18.73
C ARG A 618 -17.94 -47.25 -18.41
N ALA A 619 -17.64 -47.71 -17.17
CA ALA A 619 -17.04 -47.13 -15.95
C ALA A 619 -16.88 -48.24 -14.87
N SER A 620 -16.11 -47.97 -13.80
CA SER A 620 -16.08 -48.70 -12.49
C SER A 620 -15.57 -50.16 -12.49
N THR A 621 -15.19 -50.79 -11.37
CA THR A 621 -14.97 -50.32 -9.97
C THR A 621 -13.43 -50.21 -9.68
N ASP A 622 -12.75 -50.50 -8.56
CA ASP A 622 -13.04 -50.97 -7.17
C ASP A 622 -11.84 -50.71 -6.21
N GLY A 623 -11.91 -51.12 -4.94
CA GLY A 623 -10.74 -51.61 -4.17
C GLY A 623 -10.35 -50.91 -2.85
N GLU A 624 -10.75 -51.51 -1.73
CA GLU A 624 -10.64 -51.10 -0.31
C GLU A 624 -9.25 -50.77 0.36
N ARG A 625 -9.36 -50.37 1.63
CA ARG A 625 -8.37 -50.03 2.70
C ARG A 625 -7.81 -51.31 3.41
N PRO A 626 -7.17 -51.28 4.62
CA PRO A 626 -6.19 -50.35 5.24
C PRO A 626 -4.98 -51.06 5.94
N LYS A 627 -3.87 -50.35 6.21
CA LYS A 627 -2.81 -50.69 7.23
C LYS A 627 -2.04 -49.44 7.71
N SER A 628 -1.11 -49.50 8.69
CA SER A 628 -1.29 -49.72 10.15
C SER A 628 0.07 -49.71 10.90
N ALA A 629 0.18 -49.06 12.09
CA ALA A 629 1.32 -49.09 13.05
C ALA A 629 2.67 -48.46 12.56
N SER A 630 3.32 -47.51 13.26
CA SER A 630 4.12 -47.54 14.51
C SER A 630 5.52 -48.21 14.36
N SER A 631 6.64 -47.77 14.95
CA SER A 631 6.88 -46.84 16.09
C SER A 631 8.33 -46.29 16.18
N SER A 632 8.54 -45.35 17.12
CA SER A 632 9.67 -45.23 18.09
C SER A 632 11.14 -44.89 17.70
N SER A 633 11.65 -43.86 18.41
CA SER A 633 12.97 -43.73 19.08
C SER A 633 14.29 -43.65 18.29
N GLY A 634 15.18 -42.72 18.71
CA GLY A 634 16.60 -42.68 18.35
C GLY A 634 17.29 -41.37 18.76
N SER A 635 18.11 -41.39 19.82
CA SER A 635 18.83 -40.23 20.36
C SER A 635 20.34 -40.48 20.44
N HIS A 636 21.18 -39.48 20.15
CA HIS A 636 22.48 -39.32 20.81
C HIS A 636 23.07 -37.91 20.67
N GLN A 637 23.94 -37.55 21.62
CA GLN A 637 24.78 -36.35 21.65
C GLN A 637 26.20 -36.69 21.15
N HIS A 638 27.03 -35.68 20.86
CA HIS A 638 28.47 -35.79 21.10
C HIS A 638 29.12 -34.42 21.40
N HIS A 639 30.00 -34.38 22.40
CA HIS A 639 30.91 -33.26 22.70
C HIS A 639 32.09 -33.21 21.72
N VAL A 640 32.58 -32.00 21.39
CA VAL A 640 34.03 -31.66 21.35
C VAL A 640 34.23 -30.19 21.75
N SER A 641 35.30 -29.91 22.50
CA SER A 641 35.92 -28.59 22.82
C SER A 641 37.33 -28.87 23.41
N PRO A 642 38.25 -27.91 23.64
CA PRO A 642 38.53 -26.64 22.96
C PRO A 642 40.03 -26.43 22.59
N THR A 643 40.34 -25.45 21.71
CA THR A 643 41.60 -24.67 21.57
C THR A 643 41.33 -23.53 20.56
N GLY A 644 42.00 -22.37 20.54
CA GLY A 644 43.03 -21.79 21.40
C GLY A 644 43.39 -20.36 20.94
N ASP A 645 44.22 -19.65 21.72
CA ASP A 645 45.02 -18.46 21.39
C ASP A 645 44.33 -17.12 20.97
N GLN A 646 44.23 -16.24 21.98
CA GLN A 646 44.70 -14.84 22.07
C GLN A 646 45.08 -14.06 20.78
N ASP A 647 44.64 -12.79 20.73
CA ASP A 647 45.57 -11.64 20.68
C ASP A 647 44.93 -10.38 21.34
N GLU A 648 45.73 -9.35 21.66
CA GLU A 648 45.28 -8.12 22.35
C GLU A 648 44.89 -6.97 21.39
N GLY A 649 44.05 -6.03 21.83
CA GLY A 649 43.61 -4.89 21.02
C GLY A 649 42.84 -3.82 21.79
N THR A 650 43.55 -2.83 22.33
CA THR A 650 43.00 -1.69 23.10
C THR A 650 42.63 -0.53 22.18
N GLU A 651 41.45 0.09 22.34
CA GLU A 651 41.27 1.53 22.02
C GLU A 651 40.07 2.20 22.72
N ASP A 652 40.18 3.50 23.00
CA ASP A 652 39.21 4.33 23.72
C ASP A 652 38.15 4.95 22.77
N GLY A 653 36.86 4.83 23.10
CA GLY A 653 35.75 5.38 22.31
C GLY A 653 34.89 6.40 23.06
N LYS A 654 35.34 7.65 23.22
CA LYS A 654 34.56 8.70 23.91
C LYS A 654 33.46 9.32 23.02
N THR A 655 32.30 9.53 23.65
CA THR A 655 31.10 10.16 23.06
C THR A 655 31.27 11.66 22.77
N SER A 656 30.69 12.13 21.66
CA SER A 656 30.57 13.56 21.33
C SER A 656 29.09 13.95 21.07
N PRO A 657 28.60 15.09 21.61
CA PRO A 657 27.22 15.57 21.41
C PRO A 657 27.04 16.41 20.13
N PRO A 658 25.79 16.65 19.67
CA PRO A 658 25.50 17.33 18.40
C PRO A 658 25.62 18.87 18.47
N GLN A 659 25.84 19.49 17.31
CA GLN A 659 25.90 20.95 17.13
C GLN A 659 24.57 21.53 16.63
N GLN A 660 24.26 22.77 17.06
CA GLN A 660 23.26 23.65 16.43
C GLN A 660 23.95 24.63 15.46
N PRO A 661 23.35 24.97 14.30
CA PRO A 661 23.77 26.10 13.47
C PRO A 661 23.05 27.40 13.87
N THR A 662 23.78 28.51 13.95
CA THR A 662 23.25 29.86 14.17
C THR A 662 23.06 30.63 12.85
N LEU A 663 22.14 31.60 12.83
CA LEU A 663 21.98 32.54 11.70
C LEU A 663 23.14 33.56 11.64
N GLY A 664 23.47 34.05 10.44
CA GLY A 664 24.50 35.10 10.28
C GLY A 664 24.84 35.50 8.84
N THR A 665 23.89 36.15 8.15
CA THR A 665 24.06 37.07 6.98
C THR A 665 25.42 37.20 6.27
N GLN A 666 25.42 36.97 4.95
CA GLN A 666 25.55 38.06 3.98
C GLN A 666 24.71 37.80 2.73
#